data_AF-A0A7Y4VKK0-F1
#
_entry.id   AF-A0A7Y4VKK0-F1
#
_cell.length_a   1.000
_cell.length_b   1.000
_cell.length_c   1.000
_cell.angle_alpha   90.00
_cell.angle_beta   90.00
_cell.angle_gamma   90.00
#
_symmetry.space_group_name_H-M   'P 1'
#
loop_
_entity.id
_entity.type
_entity.pdbx_description
1 polymer ?
#
loop_
_entity_poly.entity_id
_entity_poly.type
_entity_poly.pdbx_seq_one_letter_code
_entity_poly.pdbx_strand_id
1 'polypeptide(L)'
;LYNQFNYGETSPLAIFEFMKYMVSNAQPRYLFIIGKGRDINAYSQYRRVPFAANESRDYVPSAGMPASDAAFTAGLSGTTYDPKISTGRLPATTPEQVAAYLNKIIETESASVSAEWKKRGLHLSGGIKPFELTLFKGYMDQFKSTAEGNYWGGQVQTLAKQEANKIQLLNVSDQINKGTNLVTFFGHSSPGTIDIDIGFATDPVMGYNNTGKYPVFLINGCNAGAFFLNGAIFGEDWVLASNKGARNFIAHTSFGLDNTLRAYTSLFYEVGFADSVFLRKGIGDVQKEVAIRYLNTYGAGSESGTQVQQMILLGDPAVKLFGTNKPDYTLEGTDLSLVSLDGSPVTSLSAAFGVRIIRKNIGATGASKLPVRIIRTLPDGGIKTYDSTYANVLAQDTVLFKIQQEANSAGINQFSVIFDPLNSINETNELNNSASLLALLSSNSTKNLSPANNALVNKQNLNLIFQASDLNSAQRDYQIQLDTVSTFNSAFLVSQKITAKVLGKFAATLALKDSTTYYWRTKFDKPSANESSDWSTTSFTFIANSPEGWGQLKFPQLMENEVSGLLKDLPFKKLSYLETTRPISVTTFGSTNPTPVTNVSFKMDGVEYNISSQGQPCRNNTINLVAFNKNSVVPYAGLPLSFQDPRTCGRQPQLINSFLLSELETNLNDDLAAYVDAIQESDSVILFSIGNPGYQSWSANVKNKLGSFGISVAQINSLLNGEPVIILGRKGASPGSAKFIRTSSAPATAQTVSLSKNITGRYSSGYLKSSLIGPAKSWVKFIPRAAAIEPSDEVTFSIYGVSFTGTETLLFANISFNLDLDFIDPERFPYLRVVLNMRDEVNLTAVQLNKWLVHYETVADGILVYKGESTQQTKQEGESFSAPFGFVNYTDKNFTQPLSVRSQVVNNTTGLVSVTTQTIPAPIPGDTSKFSVVVDTKGKVGVNDLTVFVNPKLVPEQIYDNNVMTLSNHLLVKGDVTAPVLSVLIDGRVVKNGDHVSNNPKIVVQLEDNNQFLFRTDTLGLKLFLKRPCETAPCSYERIFFKRTDVTWSAAAADKPFQMNFNPVDLVEGKYALRAEGVDASGNSSGEKPFEIEFKVSTTTNIQLLSAYPNPSTAEFYFSFQVSGVELPSEFLLQIYALDGRLLKEYTRDDVSRFIIGTNELIWNGNDASGSEMPNGVYVYRLNVIANGKSVTQTGRLVLAK
;
A
#
# COMPACT_ATOMS: atom_id res chain seq x y z
N LEU A 1 3.84 -44.43 -36.46
CA LEU A 1 2.43 -44.00 -36.55
C LEU A 1 1.76 -44.48 -37.83
N TYR A 2 1.97 -43.80 -38.98
CA TYR A 2 1.22 -44.08 -40.22
C TYR A 2 1.38 -45.51 -40.77
N ASN A 3 2.60 -46.06 -40.80
CA ASN A 3 2.83 -47.47 -41.22
C ASN A 3 2.05 -48.47 -40.36
N GLN A 4 1.93 -48.21 -39.05
CA GLN A 4 1.37 -49.14 -38.09
C GLN A 4 -0.17 -49.04 -37.99
N PHE A 5 -0.73 -47.84 -38.10
CA PHE A 5 -2.16 -47.59 -37.86
C PHE A 5 -2.96 -47.20 -39.10
N ASN A 6 -2.30 -47.03 -40.27
CA ASN A 6 -2.98 -46.77 -41.54
C ASN A 6 -2.15 -47.20 -42.77
N TYR A 7 -1.42 -48.32 -42.67
CA TYR A 7 -0.69 -48.93 -43.80
C TYR A 7 0.25 -47.98 -44.58
N GLY A 8 0.77 -46.95 -43.92
CA GLY A 8 1.70 -45.97 -44.51
C GLY A 8 1.04 -44.75 -45.14
N GLU A 9 -0.30 -44.73 -45.25
CA GLU A 9 -1.03 -43.56 -45.73
C GLU A 9 -1.13 -42.49 -44.63
N THR A 10 -0.72 -41.27 -44.97
CA THR A 10 -0.81 -40.10 -44.08
C THR A 10 -2.22 -39.54 -44.11
N SER A 11 -3.04 -39.95 -43.14
CA SER A 11 -4.45 -39.54 -43.02
C SER A 11 -4.85 -39.39 -41.54
N PRO A 12 -5.96 -38.68 -41.24
CA PRO A 12 -6.47 -38.58 -39.88
C PRO A 12 -6.91 -39.93 -39.28
N LEU A 13 -7.22 -40.94 -40.11
CA LEU A 13 -7.57 -42.29 -39.63
C LEU A 13 -6.41 -42.93 -38.84
N ALA A 14 -5.16 -42.71 -39.27
CA ALA A 14 -3.99 -43.23 -38.57
C ALA A 14 -3.89 -42.72 -37.12
N ILE A 15 -4.22 -41.44 -36.92
CA ILE A 15 -4.18 -40.79 -35.62
C ILE A 15 -5.37 -41.27 -34.77
N PHE A 16 -6.57 -41.38 -35.34
CA PHE A 16 -7.74 -41.91 -34.65
C PHE A 16 -7.52 -43.35 -34.16
N GLU A 17 -7.08 -44.27 -35.01
CA GLU A 17 -6.84 -45.67 -34.63
C GLU A 17 -5.69 -45.80 -33.62
N PHE A 18 -4.65 -44.97 -33.74
CA PHE A 18 -3.63 -44.87 -32.71
C PHE A 18 -4.20 -44.41 -31.37
N MET A 19 -5.03 -43.36 -31.36
CA MET A 19 -5.63 -42.86 -30.13
C MET A 19 -6.63 -43.83 -29.52
N LYS A 20 -7.39 -44.56 -30.34
CA LYS A 20 -8.25 -45.67 -29.91
C LYS A 20 -7.44 -46.76 -29.21
N TYR A 21 -6.32 -47.18 -29.81
CA TYR A 21 -5.39 -48.10 -29.18
C TYR A 21 -4.84 -47.54 -27.86
N MET A 22 -4.40 -46.28 -27.83
CA MET A 22 -3.82 -45.66 -26.63
C MET A 22 -4.85 -45.49 -25.50
N VAL A 23 -6.08 -45.10 -25.81
CA VAL A 23 -7.17 -44.98 -24.82
C VAL A 23 -7.48 -46.34 -24.18
N SER A 24 -7.47 -47.42 -24.95
CA SER A 24 -7.74 -48.77 -24.43
C SER A 24 -6.57 -49.36 -23.64
N ASN A 25 -5.32 -49.03 -23.97
CA ASN A 25 -4.15 -49.76 -23.45
C ASN A 25 -3.22 -48.93 -22.54
N ALA A 26 -3.19 -47.60 -22.69
CA ALA A 26 -2.20 -46.73 -22.06
C ALA A 26 -2.79 -45.49 -21.34
N GLN A 27 -4.06 -45.16 -21.60
CA GLN A 27 -4.80 -44.07 -20.97
C GLN A 27 -4.01 -42.73 -20.88
N PRO A 28 -3.52 -42.19 -22.01
CA PRO A 28 -2.80 -40.93 -22.01
C PRO A 28 -3.67 -39.80 -21.46
N ARG A 29 -3.07 -38.81 -20.78
CA ARG A 29 -3.81 -37.65 -20.26
C ARG A 29 -4.04 -36.57 -21.31
N TYR A 30 -3.05 -36.35 -22.18
CA TYR A 30 -3.05 -35.28 -23.17
C TYR A 30 -2.64 -35.80 -24.55
N LEU A 31 -3.17 -35.17 -25.60
CA LEU A 31 -2.71 -35.27 -26.98
C LEU A 31 -2.27 -33.87 -27.42
N PHE A 32 -0.96 -33.65 -27.58
CA PHE A 32 -0.42 -32.39 -28.09
C PHE A 32 0.16 -32.61 -29.49
N ILE A 33 -0.43 -31.94 -30.47
CA ILE A 33 -0.09 -32.08 -31.89
C ILE A 33 0.81 -30.92 -32.31
N ILE A 34 2.00 -31.21 -32.86
CA ILE A 34 2.91 -30.17 -33.37
C ILE A 34 2.99 -30.32 -34.89
N GLY A 35 2.44 -29.33 -35.59
CA GLY A 35 2.42 -29.26 -37.05
C GLY A 35 1.14 -28.62 -37.58
N LYS A 36 1.26 -27.82 -38.65
CA LYS A 36 0.11 -27.31 -39.41
C LYS A 36 -0.69 -28.47 -40.01
N GLY A 37 -2.00 -28.46 -39.78
CA GLY A 37 -2.96 -29.37 -40.42
C GLY A 37 -3.71 -28.68 -41.56
N ARG A 38 -4.36 -29.47 -42.43
CA ARG A 38 -5.12 -28.95 -43.58
C ARG A 38 -6.53 -29.51 -43.66
N ASP A 39 -7.49 -28.64 -44.02
CA ASP A 39 -8.87 -29.07 -44.24
C ASP A 39 -8.95 -29.99 -45.46
N ILE A 40 -9.68 -31.10 -45.30
CA ILE A 40 -9.80 -32.16 -46.30
C ILE A 40 -10.35 -31.65 -47.64
N ASN A 41 -11.16 -30.58 -47.65
CA ASN A 41 -11.78 -30.05 -48.86
C ASN A 41 -10.93 -29.00 -49.59
N ALA A 42 -9.89 -28.48 -48.93
CA ALA A 42 -9.11 -27.35 -49.42
C ALA A 42 -7.68 -27.74 -49.82
N TYR A 43 -7.18 -28.90 -49.38
CA TYR A 43 -5.81 -29.33 -49.64
C TYR A 43 -5.66 -30.06 -50.98
N SER A 44 -4.68 -29.67 -51.79
CA SER A 44 -4.47 -30.23 -53.13
C SER A 44 -4.15 -31.73 -53.11
N GLN A 45 -3.39 -32.22 -52.12
CA GLN A 45 -3.07 -33.65 -52.03
C GLN A 45 -4.31 -34.50 -51.71
N TYR A 46 -5.21 -34.03 -50.83
CA TYR A 46 -6.48 -34.72 -50.55
C TYR A 46 -7.42 -34.72 -51.76
N ARG A 47 -7.40 -33.62 -52.53
CA ARG A 47 -8.15 -33.49 -53.79
C ARG A 47 -7.48 -34.17 -55.00
N ARG A 48 -6.29 -34.76 -54.82
CA ARG A 48 -5.48 -35.39 -55.88
C ARG A 48 -5.18 -34.45 -57.06
N VAL A 49 -4.94 -33.18 -56.77
CA VAL A 49 -4.51 -32.16 -57.74
C VAL A 49 -3.07 -31.70 -57.45
N PRO A 50 -2.34 -31.13 -58.43
CA PRO A 50 -0.97 -30.67 -58.21
C PRO A 50 -0.87 -29.66 -57.06
N PHE A 51 0.17 -29.80 -56.25
CA PHE A 51 0.45 -28.91 -55.12
C PHE A 51 0.79 -27.50 -55.62
N ALA A 52 0.04 -26.49 -55.17
CA ALA A 52 0.29 -25.11 -55.58
C ALA A 52 1.50 -24.53 -54.83
N ALA A 53 2.29 -23.67 -55.48
CA ALA A 53 3.52 -23.12 -54.90
C ALA A 53 3.29 -22.27 -53.63
N ASN A 54 2.09 -21.73 -53.45
CA ASN A 54 1.67 -20.94 -52.28
C ASN A 54 0.83 -21.76 -51.27
N GLU A 55 0.75 -23.08 -51.44
CA GLU A 55 0.02 -23.94 -50.52
C GLU A 55 0.87 -24.33 -49.31
N SER A 56 0.34 -24.17 -48.10
CA SER A 56 1.03 -24.66 -46.90
C SER A 56 0.91 -26.18 -46.81
N ARG A 57 2.03 -26.84 -46.53
CA ARG A 57 2.10 -28.29 -46.37
C ARG A 57 1.26 -28.76 -45.18
N ASP A 58 0.58 -29.89 -45.34
CA ASP A 58 0.01 -30.65 -44.22
C ASP A 58 1.12 -31.45 -43.53
N TYR A 59 1.47 -31.07 -42.31
CA TYR A 59 2.48 -31.76 -41.50
C TYR A 59 1.84 -32.84 -40.62
N VAL A 60 0.67 -32.55 -40.05
CA VAL A 60 -0.11 -33.50 -39.27
C VAL A 60 -1.59 -33.31 -39.61
N PRO A 61 -2.25 -34.29 -40.24
CA PRO A 61 -3.64 -34.18 -40.66
C PRO A 61 -4.59 -33.77 -39.52
N SER A 62 -5.69 -33.10 -39.86
CA SER A 62 -6.83 -32.83 -38.97
C SER A 62 -7.97 -33.81 -39.25
N ALA A 63 -8.82 -34.10 -38.26
CA ALA A 63 -10.00 -34.94 -38.44
C ALA A 63 -11.26 -34.11 -38.77
N GLY A 64 -12.29 -34.76 -39.32
CA GLY A 64 -13.61 -34.15 -39.54
C GLY A 64 -13.74 -33.15 -40.71
N MET A 65 -14.97 -32.74 -40.98
CA MET A 65 -15.35 -31.67 -41.91
C MET A 65 -16.58 -30.93 -41.34
N PRO A 66 -16.47 -29.66 -40.93
CA PRO A 66 -15.26 -28.84 -40.79
C PRO A 66 -14.17 -29.49 -39.92
N ALA A 67 -12.90 -29.18 -40.21
CA ALA A 67 -11.78 -29.78 -39.50
C ALA A 67 -11.82 -29.51 -37.98
N SER A 68 -11.48 -30.53 -37.19
CA SER A 68 -11.42 -30.52 -35.72
C SER A 68 -10.48 -31.62 -35.19
N ASP A 69 -9.59 -31.25 -34.27
CA ASP A 69 -8.73 -32.22 -33.58
C ASP A 69 -9.45 -32.96 -32.43
N ALA A 70 -10.57 -32.42 -31.92
CA ALA A 70 -11.36 -33.09 -30.88
C ALA A 70 -11.92 -34.43 -31.40
N ALA A 71 -12.19 -34.50 -32.71
CA ALA A 71 -12.70 -35.70 -33.38
C ALA A 71 -11.73 -36.89 -33.33
N PHE A 72 -10.44 -36.70 -33.02
CA PHE A 72 -9.51 -37.83 -32.85
C PHE A 72 -9.85 -38.71 -31.65
N THR A 73 -10.56 -38.17 -30.65
CA THR A 73 -10.89 -38.93 -29.43
C THR A 73 -12.33 -38.81 -28.98
N ALA A 74 -13.17 -38.08 -29.73
CA ALA A 74 -14.61 -38.08 -29.53
C ALA A 74 -15.20 -39.48 -29.78
N GLY A 75 -16.14 -39.90 -28.93
CA GLY A 75 -16.78 -41.21 -29.03
C GLY A 75 -15.96 -42.41 -28.51
N LEU A 76 -14.68 -42.22 -28.18
CA LEU A 76 -13.83 -43.30 -27.69
C LEU A 76 -14.16 -43.68 -26.24
N SER A 77 -14.03 -44.96 -25.90
CA SER A 77 -14.29 -45.49 -24.55
C SER A 77 -15.73 -45.24 -24.06
N GLY A 78 -16.70 -45.21 -24.98
CA GLY A 78 -18.13 -45.06 -24.65
C GLY A 78 -18.58 -43.62 -24.38
N THR A 79 -17.77 -42.61 -24.71
CA THR A 79 -18.23 -41.21 -24.74
C THR A 79 -19.18 -41.00 -25.92
N THR A 80 -19.96 -39.90 -25.92
CA THR A 80 -20.89 -39.62 -27.04
C THR A 80 -20.23 -38.72 -28.07
N TYR A 81 -20.12 -37.43 -27.76
CA TYR A 81 -19.46 -36.43 -28.61
C TYR A 81 -18.29 -35.73 -27.92
N ASP A 82 -18.14 -35.88 -26.61
CA ASP A 82 -17.04 -35.31 -25.85
C ASP A 82 -15.72 -36.03 -26.13
N PRO A 83 -14.59 -35.30 -26.24
CA PRO A 83 -13.29 -35.88 -26.47
C PRO A 83 -12.82 -36.64 -25.23
N LYS A 84 -12.40 -37.89 -25.39
CA LYS A 84 -11.87 -38.69 -24.29
C LYS A 84 -10.52 -38.15 -23.78
N ILE A 85 -9.71 -37.56 -24.64
CA ILE A 85 -8.38 -37.02 -24.30
C ILE A 85 -8.35 -35.51 -24.53
N SER A 86 -7.80 -34.80 -23.55
CA SER A 86 -7.55 -33.35 -23.63
C SER A 86 -6.57 -33.07 -24.78
N THR A 87 -7.02 -32.38 -25.83
CA THR A 87 -6.29 -32.25 -27.10
C THR A 87 -5.97 -30.80 -27.40
N GLY A 88 -4.73 -30.51 -27.82
CA GLY A 88 -4.32 -29.19 -28.29
C GLY A 88 -3.34 -29.29 -29.47
N ARG A 89 -3.24 -28.22 -30.26
CA ARG A 89 -2.36 -28.16 -31.44
C ARG A 89 -1.48 -26.93 -31.45
N LEU A 90 -0.19 -27.10 -31.74
CA LEU A 90 0.70 -26.04 -32.18
C LEU A 90 0.81 -26.11 -33.71
N PRO A 91 0.22 -25.17 -34.48
CA PRO A 91 0.15 -25.26 -35.95
C PRO A 91 1.45 -24.74 -36.60
N ALA A 92 2.60 -25.15 -36.06
CA ALA A 92 3.90 -24.73 -36.55
C ALA A 92 4.18 -25.29 -37.94
N THR A 93 4.82 -24.48 -38.78
CA THR A 93 5.32 -24.84 -40.12
C THR A 93 6.85 -24.86 -40.17
N THR A 94 7.51 -24.34 -39.14
CA THR A 94 8.97 -24.23 -39.03
C THR A 94 9.46 -24.58 -37.62
N PRO A 95 10.66 -25.14 -37.44
CA PRO A 95 11.24 -25.39 -36.12
C PRO A 95 11.35 -24.15 -35.22
N GLU A 96 11.60 -22.97 -35.79
CA GLU A 96 11.76 -21.71 -35.06
C GLU A 96 10.47 -21.31 -34.34
N GLN A 97 9.31 -21.58 -34.95
CA GLN A 97 8.00 -21.38 -34.33
C GLN A 97 7.78 -22.32 -33.14
N VAL A 98 8.29 -23.56 -33.22
CA VAL A 98 8.24 -24.51 -32.11
C VAL A 98 9.10 -24.02 -30.95
N ALA A 99 10.32 -23.57 -31.23
CA ALA A 99 11.22 -23.00 -30.23
C ALA A 99 10.64 -21.73 -29.59
N ALA A 100 10.06 -20.83 -30.41
CA ALA A 100 9.40 -19.62 -29.93
C ALA A 100 8.25 -19.93 -28.97
N TYR A 101 7.39 -20.90 -29.32
CA TYR A 101 6.30 -21.32 -28.45
C TYR A 101 6.81 -21.98 -27.15
N LEU A 102 7.81 -22.86 -27.24
CA LEU A 102 8.42 -23.51 -26.08
C LEU A 102 8.96 -22.47 -25.08
N ASN A 103 9.67 -21.45 -25.56
CA ASN A 103 10.20 -20.37 -24.70
C ASN A 103 9.06 -19.63 -23.98
N LYS A 104 7.94 -19.36 -24.66
CA LYS A 104 6.76 -18.72 -24.01
C LYS A 104 6.21 -19.57 -22.87
N ILE A 105 6.16 -20.89 -23.03
CA ILE A 105 5.67 -21.79 -21.98
C ILE A 105 6.65 -21.88 -20.82
N ILE A 106 7.97 -21.99 -21.08
CA ILE A 106 9.00 -21.96 -20.03
C ILE A 106 8.89 -20.68 -19.21
N GLU A 107 8.79 -19.51 -19.86
CA GLU A 107 8.61 -18.23 -19.18
C GLU A 107 7.32 -18.17 -18.35
N THR A 108 6.21 -18.67 -18.91
CA THR A 108 4.90 -18.67 -18.22
C THR A 108 4.91 -19.55 -16.96
N GLU A 109 5.50 -20.74 -17.04
CA GLU A 109 5.56 -21.69 -15.93
C GLU A 109 6.63 -21.34 -14.90
N SER A 110 7.68 -20.62 -15.30
CA SER A 110 8.70 -20.10 -14.39
C SER A 110 8.23 -18.86 -13.60
N ALA A 111 7.24 -18.13 -14.12
CA ALA A 111 6.68 -16.97 -13.44
C ALA A 111 5.95 -17.37 -12.14
N SER A 112 6.06 -16.52 -11.10
CA SER A 112 5.36 -16.72 -9.82
C SER A 112 3.91 -17.17 -10.04
N VAL A 113 3.49 -18.20 -9.29
CA VAL A 113 2.12 -18.72 -9.33
C VAL A 113 1.08 -17.66 -8.95
N SER A 114 1.50 -16.63 -8.21
CA SER A 114 0.67 -15.53 -7.71
C SER A 114 1.12 -14.18 -8.29
N ALA A 115 1.47 -14.14 -9.58
CA ALA A 115 1.76 -12.87 -10.24
C ALA A 115 0.48 -12.05 -10.48
N GLU A 116 0.48 -10.76 -10.17
CA GLU A 116 -0.70 -9.88 -10.22
C GLU A 116 -1.45 -9.93 -11.58
N TRP A 117 -0.73 -10.03 -12.69
CA TRP A 117 -1.34 -10.10 -14.02
C TRP A 117 -2.20 -11.35 -14.25
N LYS A 118 -1.96 -12.44 -13.49
CA LYS A 118 -2.75 -13.68 -13.57
C LYS A 118 -4.18 -13.50 -13.02
N LYS A 119 -4.45 -12.41 -12.30
CA LYS A 119 -5.78 -11.99 -11.84
C LYS A 119 -6.52 -11.08 -12.82
N ARG A 120 -5.89 -10.64 -13.91
CA ARG A 120 -6.50 -9.67 -14.84
C ARG A 120 -7.19 -10.39 -16.00
N GLY A 121 -8.43 -10.02 -16.28
CA GLY A 121 -9.20 -10.47 -17.43
C GLY A 121 -9.58 -9.31 -18.36
N LEU A 122 -9.67 -9.59 -19.65
CA LEU A 122 -10.11 -8.62 -20.66
C LEU A 122 -11.27 -9.21 -21.46
N HIS A 123 -12.42 -8.55 -21.44
CA HIS A 123 -13.58 -8.89 -22.27
C HIS A 123 -13.71 -7.91 -23.43
N LEU A 124 -13.93 -8.44 -24.62
CA LEU A 124 -14.18 -7.71 -25.86
C LEU A 124 -15.60 -8.03 -26.35
N SER A 125 -16.52 -7.07 -26.22
CA SER A 125 -17.94 -7.23 -26.55
C SER A 125 -18.31 -6.57 -27.88
N GLY A 126 -18.54 -7.41 -28.89
CA GLY A 126 -18.88 -7.04 -30.26
C GLY A 126 -20.36 -6.73 -30.51
N GLY A 127 -20.76 -6.87 -31.77
CA GLY A 127 -22.13 -6.67 -32.26
C GLY A 127 -22.16 -5.81 -33.53
N ILE A 128 -22.97 -6.22 -34.51
CA ILE A 128 -23.18 -5.48 -35.78
C ILE A 128 -24.61 -4.96 -35.91
N LYS A 129 -25.45 -5.22 -34.90
CA LYS A 129 -26.81 -4.67 -34.78
C LYS A 129 -26.97 -3.99 -33.42
N PRO A 130 -27.79 -2.93 -33.29
CA PRO A 130 -27.97 -2.21 -32.04
C PRO A 130 -28.35 -3.10 -30.84
N PHE A 131 -29.23 -4.09 -31.02
CA PHE A 131 -29.61 -5.00 -29.93
C PHE A 131 -28.48 -5.98 -29.53
N GLU A 132 -27.61 -6.36 -30.46
CA GLU A 132 -26.49 -7.29 -30.21
C GLU A 132 -25.46 -6.65 -29.28
N LEU A 133 -25.23 -5.34 -29.39
CA LEU A 133 -24.31 -4.60 -28.52
C LEU A 133 -24.67 -4.77 -27.03
N THR A 134 -25.96 -4.61 -26.70
CA THR A 134 -26.45 -4.79 -25.33
C THR A 134 -26.47 -6.26 -24.92
N LEU A 135 -26.88 -7.16 -25.83
CA LEU A 135 -26.99 -8.58 -25.56
C LEU A 135 -25.63 -9.22 -25.24
N PHE A 136 -24.62 -9.02 -26.10
CA PHE A 136 -23.29 -9.58 -25.94
C PHE A 136 -22.56 -8.97 -24.74
N LYS A 137 -22.77 -7.68 -24.47
CA LYS A 137 -22.26 -7.06 -23.24
C LYS A 137 -22.88 -7.71 -22.00
N GLY A 138 -24.19 -7.98 -22.04
CA GLY A 138 -24.87 -8.70 -20.96
C GLY A 138 -24.28 -10.10 -20.71
N TYR A 139 -23.90 -10.83 -21.77
CA TYR A 139 -23.20 -12.11 -21.62
C TYR A 139 -21.82 -11.94 -20.98
N MET A 140 -21.05 -10.95 -21.44
CA MET A 140 -19.74 -10.63 -20.86
C MET A 140 -19.83 -10.21 -19.39
N ASP A 141 -20.86 -9.47 -19.00
CA ASP A 141 -21.08 -9.06 -17.61
C ASP A 141 -21.42 -10.28 -16.72
N GLN A 142 -22.14 -11.29 -17.25
CA GLN A 142 -22.37 -12.56 -16.55
C GLN A 142 -21.07 -13.34 -16.34
N PHE A 143 -20.25 -13.50 -17.39
CA PHE A 143 -18.94 -14.15 -17.27
C PHE A 143 -18.03 -13.41 -16.28
N LYS A 144 -18.08 -12.07 -16.31
CA LYS A 144 -17.35 -11.20 -15.39
C LYS A 144 -17.76 -11.46 -13.94
N SER A 145 -19.05 -11.58 -13.64
CA SER A 145 -19.52 -11.90 -12.30
C SER A 145 -18.96 -13.22 -11.76
N THR A 146 -18.85 -14.25 -12.61
CA THR A 146 -18.24 -15.53 -12.22
C THR A 146 -16.73 -15.37 -11.99
N ALA A 147 -16.05 -14.64 -12.88
CA ALA A 147 -14.63 -14.41 -12.83
C ALA A 147 -14.15 -13.61 -11.60
N GLU A 148 -14.90 -12.57 -11.24
CA GLU A 148 -14.59 -11.71 -10.09
C GLU A 148 -15.04 -12.32 -8.76
N GLY A 149 -15.77 -13.44 -8.79
CA GLY A 149 -16.27 -14.16 -7.62
C GLY A 149 -15.20 -14.98 -6.87
N ASN A 150 -15.66 -15.91 -6.03
CA ASN A 150 -14.77 -16.82 -5.32
C ASN A 150 -13.94 -17.68 -6.29
N TYR A 151 -12.84 -18.24 -5.79
CA TYR A 151 -11.82 -18.99 -6.53
C TYR A 151 -10.90 -18.10 -7.37
N TRP A 152 -11.28 -17.67 -8.57
CA TRP A 152 -10.37 -16.82 -9.36
C TRP A 152 -10.24 -15.42 -8.76
N GLY A 153 -11.33 -14.80 -8.31
CA GLY A 153 -11.33 -13.44 -7.76
C GLY A 153 -10.58 -12.45 -8.65
N GLY A 154 -10.80 -12.54 -9.96
CA GLY A 154 -10.12 -11.71 -10.94
C GLY A 154 -10.61 -10.26 -10.92
N GLN A 155 -9.96 -9.43 -11.73
CA GLN A 155 -10.40 -8.09 -12.10
C GLN A 155 -10.61 -8.07 -13.61
N VAL A 156 -11.83 -7.86 -14.06
CA VAL A 156 -12.18 -7.98 -15.47
C VAL A 156 -12.55 -6.61 -16.05
N GLN A 157 -11.80 -6.17 -17.06
CA GLN A 157 -12.16 -5.00 -17.85
C GLN A 157 -12.99 -5.43 -19.06
N THR A 158 -14.16 -4.83 -19.26
CA THR A 158 -14.97 -5.04 -20.46
C THR A 158 -14.86 -3.84 -21.39
N LEU A 159 -14.37 -4.06 -22.60
CA LEU A 159 -14.38 -3.08 -23.68
C LEU A 159 -15.47 -3.48 -24.69
N ALA A 160 -16.46 -2.61 -24.87
CA ALA A 160 -17.62 -2.86 -25.72
C ALA A 160 -17.70 -1.83 -26.85
N LYS A 161 -18.15 -2.27 -28.03
CA LYS A 161 -18.44 -1.37 -29.14
C LYS A 161 -19.57 -0.41 -28.76
N GLN A 162 -19.43 0.85 -29.17
CA GLN A 162 -20.45 1.88 -28.98
C GLN A 162 -21.37 1.99 -30.20
N GLU A 163 -20.88 1.59 -31.37
CA GLU A 163 -21.61 1.66 -32.64
C GLU A 163 -21.73 0.29 -33.30
N ALA A 164 -22.85 0.05 -34.00
CA ALA A 164 -23.14 -1.19 -34.71
C ALA A 164 -22.45 -1.27 -36.09
N ASN A 165 -21.22 -0.73 -36.20
CA ASN A 165 -20.41 -0.85 -37.42
C ASN A 165 -19.95 -2.30 -37.62
N LYS A 166 -19.53 -2.68 -38.83
CA LYS A 166 -19.14 -4.08 -39.09
C LYS A 166 -17.88 -4.51 -38.34
N ILE A 167 -16.86 -3.65 -38.29
CA ILE A 167 -15.57 -3.90 -37.61
C ILE A 167 -15.11 -2.59 -36.96
N GLN A 168 -14.64 -2.65 -35.72
CA GLN A 168 -14.02 -1.54 -34.99
C GLN A 168 -12.62 -1.95 -34.52
N LEU A 169 -11.58 -1.24 -34.99
CA LEU A 169 -10.22 -1.44 -34.48
C LEU A 169 -10.12 -0.91 -33.05
N LEU A 170 -9.69 -1.75 -32.12
CA LEU A 170 -9.45 -1.40 -30.73
C LEU A 170 -8.06 -1.89 -30.33
N ASN A 171 -7.14 -0.96 -30.11
CA ASN A 171 -5.81 -1.32 -29.64
C ASN A 171 -5.86 -1.65 -28.14
N VAL A 172 -5.55 -2.90 -27.79
CA VAL A 172 -5.54 -3.40 -26.40
C VAL A 172 -4.12 -3.69 -25.89
N SER A 173 -3.09 -3.17 -26.57
CA SER A 173 -1.68 -3.40 -26.22
C SER A 173 -1.35 -2.96 -24.80
N ASP A 174 -1.94 -1.88 -24.28
CA ASP A 174 -1.73 -1.46 -22.89
C ASP A 174 -2.14 -2.54 -21.88
N GLN A 175 -3.33 -3.14 -22.06
CA GLN A 175 -3.84 -4.20 -21.21
C GLN A 175 -2.99 -5.47 -21.34
N ILE A 176 -2.64 -5.85 -22.57
CA ILE A 176 -1.88 -7.06 -22.86
C ILE A 176 -0.43 -6.93 -22.35
N ASN A 177 0.22 -5.77 -22.53
CA ASN A 177 1.60 -5.51 -22.10
C ASN A 177 1.72 -5.39 -20.58
N LYS A 178 0.72 -4.80 -19.91
CA LYS A 178 0.61 -4.84 -18.44
C LYS A 178 0.44 -6.27 -17.92
N GLY A 179 -0.09 -7.16 -18.77
CA GLY A 179 -0.30 -8.58 -18.54
C GLY A 179 -1.78 -8.89 -18.28
N THR A 180 -2.29 -9.91 -18.95
CA THR A 180 -3.68 -10.37 -18.88
C THR A 180 -3.69 -11.90 -18.85
N ASN A 181 -4.49 -12.52 -17.99
CA ASN A 181 -4.59 -13.98 -17.90
C ASN A 181 -5.43 -14.56 -19.03
N LEU A 182 -6.62 -13.98 -19.23
CA LEU A 182 -7.65 -14.40 -20.18
C LEU A 182 -8.19 -13.21 -20.96
N VAL A 183 -8.25 -13.37 -22.27
CA VAL A 183 -8.97 -12.50 -23.20
C VAL A 183 -10.16 -13.26 -23.73
N THR A 184 -11.37 -12.75 -23.49
CA THR A 184 -12.61 -13.34 -24.00
C THR A 184 -13.27 -12.39 -24.97
N PHE A 185 -13.57 -12.88 -26.17
CA PHE A 185 -14.30 -12.13 -27.19
C PHE A 185 -15.67 -12.75 -27.40
N PHE A 186 -16.68 -11.91 -27.64
CA PHE A 186 -18.03 -12.34 -28.03
C PHE A 186 -18.62 -11.39 -29.05
N GLY A 187 -18.84 -11.87 -30.27
CA GLY A 187 -19.31 -11.07 -31.39
C GLY A 187 -19.23 -11.82 -32.71
N HIS A 188 -19.26 -11.07 -33.80
CA HIS A 188 -19.07 -11.63 -35.14
C HIS A 188 -17.58 -11.80 -35.45
N SER A 189 -17.24 -12.87 -36.15
CA SER A 189 -15.86 -13.13 -36.57
C SER A 189 -15.76 -13.86 -37.89
N SER A 190 -14.55 -13.85 -38.44
CA SER A 190 -14.10 -14.53 -39.64
C SER A 190 -12.71 -15.12 -39.37
N PRO A 191 -12.13 -15.94 -40.28
CA PRO A 191 -10.79 -16.46 -40.07
C PRO A 191 -9.73 -15.36 -39.84
N GLY A 192 -9.85 -14.22 -40.53
CA GLY A 192 -8.83 -13.15 -40.49
C GLY A 192 -9.04 -12.05 -39.45
N THR A 193 -10.25 -11.88 -38.92
CA THR A 193 -10.57 -10.75 -38.01
C THR A 193 -11.85 -11.02 -37.21
N ILE A 194 -11.98 -10.31 -36.09
CA ILE A 194 -13.12 -10.28 -35.17
C ILE A 194 -13.72 -8.86 -35.19
N ASP A 195 -15.02 -8.69 -34.91
CA ASP A 195 -15.68 -7.38 -35.04
C ASP A 195 -15.14 -6.26 -34.13
N ILE A 196 -14.42 -6.63 -33.05
CA ILE A 196 -13.45 -5.80 -32.34
C ILE A 196 -12.07 -6.23 -32.81
N ASP A 197 -11.57 -5.61 -33.86
CA ASP A 197 -10.28 -5.96 -34.42
C ASP A 197 -9.17 -5.52 -33.46
N ILE A 198 -8.34 -6.46 -33.01
CA ILE A 198 -7.15 -6.19 -32.19
C ILE A 198 -5.86 -6.48 -32.95
N GLY A 199 -5.93 -6.74 -34.26
CA GLY A 199 -4.79 -6.98 -35.12
C GLY A 199 -3.97 -8.24 -34.80
N PHE A 200 -2.91 -8.44 -35.57
CA PHE A 200 -1.94 -9.51 -35.36
C PHE A 200 -0.95 -9.13 -34.25
N ALA A 201 -0.52 -10.11 -33.46
CA ALA A 201 0.52 -9.92 -32.44
C ALA A 201 1.87 -9.55 -33.06
N THR A 202 2.14 -10.05 -34.27
CA THR A 202 3.36 -9.74 -35.03
C THR A 202 3.32 -8.38 -35.72
N ASP A 203 2.14 -7.75 -35.84
CA ASP A 203 2.02 -6.43 -36.43
C ASP A 203 2.68 -5.38 -35.51
N PRO A 204 3.80 -4.76 -35.91
CA PRO A 204 4.49 -3.78 -35.07
C PRO A 204 3.62 -2.55 -34.75
N VAL A 205 2.59 -2.29 -35.54
CA VAL A 205 1.65 -1.17 -35.39
C VAL A 205 0.80 -1.31 -34.14
N MET A 206 0.51 -2.55 -33.75
CA MET A 206 -0.33 -2.82 -32.59
C MET A 206 0.41 -2.57 -31.28
N GLY A 207 1.75 -2.64 -31.26
CA GLY A 207 2.56 -2.30 -30.09
C GLY A 207 2.64 -3.39 -29.01
N TYR A 208 2.35 -4.65 -29.35
CA TYR A 208 2.43 -5.77 -28.41
C TYR A 208 3.87 -6.09 -27.98
N ASN A 209 4.09 -6.10 -26.67
CA ASN A 209 5.36 -6.33 -25.97
C ASN A 209 5.11 -6.99 -24.60
N ASN A 210 4.38 -8.11 -24.60
CA ASN A 210 3.94 -8.82 -23.40
C ASN A 210 4.81 -10.05 -23.06
N THR A 211 6.12 -9.94 -23.24
CA THR A 211 7.08 -10.99 -22.88
C THR A 211 6.87 -11.47 -21.45
N GLY A 212 6.84 -12.78 -21.23
CA GLY A 212 6.56 -13.41 -19.93
C GLY A 212 5.12 -13.30 -19.42
N LYS A 213 4.20 -12.64 -20.15
CA LYS A 213 2.80 -12.38 -19.73
C LYS A 213 1.81 -12.74 -20.84
N TYR A 214 1.84 -14.00 -21.26
CA TYR A 214 1.08 -14.47 -22.41
C TYR A 214 -0.35 -14.89 -22.03
N PRO A 215 -1.42 -14.21 -22.48
CA PRO A 215 -2.82 -14.57 -22.19
C PRO A 215 -3.29 -15.88 -22.85
N VAL A 216 -4.40 -16.42 -22.34
CA VAL A 216 -5.28 -17.35 -23.07
C VAL A 216 -6.34 -16.54 -23.81
N PHE A 217 -6.67 -16.97 -25.02
CA PHE A 217 -7.77 -16.41 -25.79
C PHE A 217 -8.96 -17.39 -25.82
N LEU A 218 -10.16 -16.89 -25.53
CA LEU A 218 -11.43 -17.60 -25.74
C LEU A 218 -12.33 -16.76 -26.65
N ILE A 219 -12.45 -17.18 -27.91
CA ILE A 219 -13.11 -16.38 -28.96
C ILE A 219 -14.44 -17.01 -29.34
N ASN A 220 -15.51 -16.27 -29.05
CA ASN A 220 -16.88 -16.63 -29.41
C ASN A 220 -17.31 -15.87 -30.66
N GLY A 221 -17.31 -16.59 -31.78
CA GLY A 221 -17.76 -16.12 -33.09
C GLY A 221 -17.49 -17.17 -34.16
N CYS A 222 -17.98 -16.94 -35.39
CA CYS A 222 -17.83 -17.88 -36.49
C CYS A 222 -16.40 -17.96 -37.05
N ASN A 223 -15.90 -19.16 -37.35
CA ASN A 223 -14.68 -19.42 -38.14
C ASN A 223 -13.36 -18.84 -37.59
N ALA A 224 -13.33 -18.26 -36.38
CA ALA A 224 -12.08 -17.79 -35.77
C ALA A 224 -11.12 -18.94 -35.45
N GLY A 225 -11.63 -20.17 -35.38
CA GLY A 225 -10.89 -21.42 -35.21
C GLY A 225 -10.51 -22.12 -36.52
N ALA A 226 -10.63 -21.49 -37.68
CA ALA A 226 -10.35 -22.15 -38.97
C ALA A 226 -8.84 -22.32 -39.25
N PHE A 227 -8.07 -22.89 -38.30
CA PHE A 227 -6.60 -23.00 -38.33
C PHE A 227 -6.06 -23.97 -39.39
N PHE A 228 -6.93 -24.59 -40.18
CA PHE A 228 -6.58 -25.58 -41.20
C PHE A 228 -6.61 -25.01 -42.64
N LEU A 229 -6.78 -23.69 -42.77
CA LEU A 229 -6.80 -22.96 -44.03
C LEU A 229 -5.41 -22.75 -44.65
N ASN A 230 -5.40 -22.24 -45.89
CA ASN A 230 -4.20 -21.89 -46.63
C ASN A 230 -3.53 -20.58 -46.20
N GLY A 231 -2.84 -20.63 -45.07
CA GLY A 231 -2.09 -19.52 -44.49
C GLY A 231 -2.15 -19.54 -42.97
N ALA A 232 -1.44 -18.61 -42.32
CA ALA A 232 -1.62 -18.33 -40.91
C ALA A 232 -2.79 -17.34 -40.74
N ILE A 233 -3.70 -17.63 -39.82
CA ILE A 233 -4.80 -16.74 -39.46
C ILE A 233 -4.60 -16.12 -38.07
N PHE A 234 -5.54 -15.27 -37.63
CA PHE A 234 -5.46 -14.49 -36.39
C PHE A 234 -4.99 -15.30 -35.17
N GLY A 235 -5.64 -16.43 -34.87
CA GLY A 235 -5.24 -17.25 -33.71
C GLY A 235 -3.86 -17.90 -33.85
N GLU A 236 -3.45 -18.24 -35.06
CA GLU A 236 -2.14 -18.85 -35.32
C GLU A 236 -1.01 -17.82 -35.16
N ASP A 237 -1.19 -16.60 -35.64
CA ASP A 237 -0.24 -15.51 -35.45
C ASP A 237 0.02 -15.25 -33.96
N TRP A 238 -1.04 -15.11 -33.16
CA TRP A 238 -0.94 -14.87 -31.72
C TRP A 238 -0.21 -16.00 -30.97
N VAL A 239 -0.43 -17.25 -31.36
CA VAL A 239 0.22 -18.42 -30.73
C VAL A 239 1.65 -18.62 -31.22
N LEU A 240 1.98 -18.30 -32.48
CA LEU A 240 3.30 -18.54 -33.06
C LEU A 240 4.26 -17.33 -32.94
N ALA A 241 3.76 -16.15 -32.58
CA ALA A 241 4.57 -14.96 -32.39
C ALA A 241 5.68 -15.17 -31.34
N SER A 242 6.90 -14.77 -31.70
CA SER A 242 8.07 -14.89 -30.82
C SER A 242 8.08 -13.78 -29.76
N ASN A 243 8.30 -14.17 -28.50
CA ASN A 243 8.40 -13.28 -27.33
C ASN A 243 7.17 -12.39 -27.07
N LYS A 244 6.02 -12.67 -27.70
CA LYS A 244 4.75 -11.94 -27.52
C LYS A 244 3.54 -12.80 -27.91
N GLY A 245 2.35 -12.24 -27.78
CA GLY A 245 1.11 -12.91 -28.18
C GLY A 245 0.54 -13.79 -27.07
N ALA A 246 -0.09 -14.91 -27.43
CA ALA A 246 -0.85 -15.78 -26.53
C ALA A 246 -0.12 -17.10 -26.23
N ARG A 247 -0.48 -17.73 -25.11
CA ARG A 247 -0.05 -19.10 -24.75
C ARG A 247 -1.03 -20.17 -25.22
N ASN A 248 -2.32 -19.86 -25.26
CA ASN A 248 -3.35 -20.76 -25.78
C ASN A 248 -4.44 -19.95 -26.45
N PHE A 249 -5.14 -20.57 -27.40
CA PHE A 249 -6.22 -19.93 -28.15
C PHE A 249 -7.35 -20.93 -28.41
N ILE A 250 -8.56 -20.61 -27.97
CA ILE A 250 -9.76 -21.45 -28.15
C ILE A 250 -10.74 -20.71 -29.04
N ALA A 251 -11.20 -21.35 -30.12
CA ALA A 251 -12.19 -20.79 -31.02
C ALA A 251 -12.96 -21.85 -31.79
N HIS A 252 -14.12 -21.46 -32.31
CA HIS A 252 -14.99 -22.31 -33.11
C HIS A 252 -14.49 -22.41 -34.57
N THR A 253 -14.35 -23.63 -35.12
CA THR A 253 -13.78 -23.83 -36.47
C THR A 253 -14.70 -23.44 -37.61
N SER A 254 -16.02 -23.45 -37.39
CA SER A 254 -17.04 -23.10 -38.39
C SER A 254 -18.10 -22.15 -37.83
N PHE A 255 -19.36 -22.26 -38.26
CA PHE A 255 -20.49 -21.48 -37.77
C PHE A 255 -20.77 -21.75 -36.28
N GLY A 256 -20.74 -20.69 -35.46
CA GLY A 256 -21.14 -20.74 -34.06
C GLY A 256 -22.43 -19.95 -33.83
N LEU A 257 -23.36 -20.52 -33.05
CA LEU A 257 -24.62 -19.85 -32.70
C LEU A 257 -24.46 -19.15 -31.35
N ASP A 258 -25.01 -17.94 -31.24
CA ASP A 258 -24.90 -17.07 -30.06
C ASP A 258 -25.26 -17.79 -28.75
N ASN A 259 -26.40 -18.48 -28.69
CA ASN A 259 -26.85 -19.17 -27.49
C ASN A 259 -25.93 -20.34 -27.11
N THR A 260 -25.43 -21.09 -28.11
CA THR A 260 -24.53 -22.23 -27.88
C THR A 260 -23.15 -21.80 -27.41
N LEU A 261 -22.61 -20.73 -28.01
CA LEU A 261 -21.34 -20.10 -27.62
C LEU A 261 -21.43 -19.52 -26.22
N ARG A 262 -22.53 -18.84 -25.89
CA ARG A 262 -22.79 -18.31 -24.54
C ARG A 262 -22.81 -19.44 -23.51
N ALA A 263 -23.58 -20.49 -23.75
CA ALA A 263 -23.68 -21.63 -22.85
C ALA A 263 -22.33 -22.32 -22.63
N TYR A 264 -21.56 -22.52 -23.70
CA TYR A 264 -20.21 -23.10 -23.62
C TYR A 264 -19.28 -22.23 -22.80
N THR A 265 -19.27 -20.91 -23.05
CA THR A 265 -18.42 -19.97 -22.33
C THR A 265 -18.83 -19.81 -20.86
N SER A 266 -20.13 -19.82 -20.53
CA SER A 266 -20.60 -19.87 -19.14
C SER A 266 -19.97 -21.05 -18.40
N LEU A 267 -20.06 -22.26 -18.96
CA LEU A 267 -19.46 -23.46 -18.37
C LEU A 267 -17.93 -23.37 -18.32
N PHE A 268 -17.28 -22.76 -19.31
CA PHE A 268 -15.83 -22.54 -19.28
C PHE A 268 -15.40 -21.68 -18.09
N TYR A 269 -16.12 -20.59 -17.80
CA TYR A 269 -15.84 -19.76 -16.63
C TYR A 269 -16.13 -20.51 -15.33
N GLU A 270 -17.24 -21.26 -15.27
CA GLU A 270 -17.60 -22.05 -14.09
C GLU A 270 -16.54 -23.11 -13.77
N VAL A 271 -16.12 -23.89 -14.76
CA VAL A 271 -15.10 -24.93 -14.57
C VAL A 271 -13.72 -24.30 -14.36
N GLY A 272 -13.31 -23.37 -15.21
CA GLY A 272 -11.95 -22.83 -15.21
C GLY A 272 -11.65 -21.89 -14.04
N PHE A 273 -12.67 -21.19 -13.52
CA PHE A 273 -12.51 -20.11 -12.55
C PHE A 273 -13.43 -20.18 -11.33
N ALA A 274 -14.46 -21.02 -11.32
CA ALA A 274 -15.36 -21.17 -10.17
C ALA A 274 -15.41 -22.59 -9.58
N ASP A 275 -14.53 -23.49 -10.03
CA ASP A 275 -14.38 -24.85 -9.51
C ASP A 275 -12.95 -25.06 -8.99
N SER A 276 -12.83 -25.21 -7.67
CA SER A 276 -11.53 -25.37 -6.99
C SER A 276 -10.72 -26.59 -7.48
N VAL A 277 -11.37 -27.60 -8.05
CA VAL A 277 -10.71 -28.81 -8.58
C VAL A 277 -9.91 -28.48 -9.85
N PHE A 278 -10.39 -27.51 -10.64
CA PHE A 278 -9.90 -27.22 -11.98
C PHE A 278 -8.95 -26.02 -12.06
N LEU A 279 -8.88 -25.15 -11.04
CA LEU A 279 -7.95 -24.01 -10.98
C LEU A 279 -6.47 -24.35 -11.25
N ARG A 280 -6.06 -25.58 -10.92
CA ARG A 280 -4.68 -26.08 -11.07
C ARG A 280 -4.51 -27.08 -12.22
N LYS A 281 -5.58 -27.35 -12.98
CA LYS A 281 -5.56 -28.30 -14.11
C LYS A 281 -5.12 -27.58 -15.38
N GLY A 282 -4.69 -28.37 -16.37
CA GLY A 282 -4.36 -27.86 -17.69
C GLY A 282 -5.63 -27.38 -18.40
N ILE A 283 -5.50 -26.39 -19.27
CA ILE A 283 -6.63 -25.81 -20.01
C ILE A 283 -7.38 -26.86 -20.85
N GLY A 284 -6.70 -27.89 -21.35
CA GLY A 284 -7.36 -29.00 -22.05
C GLY A 284 -8.26 -29.84 -21.13
N ASP A 285 -7.91 -29.98 -19.84
CA ASP A 285 -8.77 -30.66 -18.86
C ASP A 285 -10.03 -29.83 -18.56
N VAL A 286 -9.87 -28.50 -18.48
CA VAL A 286 -11.01 -27.56 -18.36
C VAL A 286 -11.91 -27.71 -19.58
N GLN A 287 -11.36 -27.66 -20.79
CA GLN A 287 -12.12 -27.76 -22.03
C GLN A 287 -12.88 -29.10 -22.15
N LYS A 288 -12.24 -30.21 -21.77
CA LYS A 288 -12.85 -31.53 -21.75
C LYS A 288 -14.01 -31.60 -20.76
N GLU A 289 -13.83 -31.07 -19.55
CA GLU A 289 -14.89 -31.03 -18.55
C GLU A 289 -16.07 -30.15 -18.99
N VAL A 290 -15.79 -29.01 -19.65
CA VAL A 290 -16.82 -28.17 -20.26
C VAL A 290 -17.63 -28.96 -21.29
N ALA A 291 -16.97 -29.74 -22.15
CA ALA A 291 -17.68 -30.58 -23.13
C ALA A 291 -18.60 -31.60 -22.44
N ILE A 292 -18.12 -32.25 -21.37
CA ILE A 292 -18.91 -33.22 -20.59
C ILE A 292 -20.13 -32.54 -19.96
N ARG A 293 -19.93 -31.42 -19.24
CA ARG A 293 -21.03 -30.67 -18.60
C ARG A 293 -22.01 -30.14 -19.63
N TYR A 294 -21.52 -29.63 -20.76
CA TYR A 294 -22.35 -29.09 -21.83
C TYR A 294 -23.28 -30.17 -22.40
N LEU A 295 -22.76 -31.35 -22.75
CA LEU A 295 -23.57 -32.44 -23.29
C LEU A 295 -24.57 -33.00 -22.26
N ASN A 296 -24.20 -33.02 -20.98
CA ASN A 296 -25.10 -33.44 -19.91
C ASN A 296 -26.25 -32.44 -19.69
N THR A 297 -25.98 -31.13 -19.79
CA THR A 297 -26.97 -30.08 -19.57
C THR A 297 -27.87 -29.84 -20.79
N TYR A 298 -27.31 -29.85 -22.00
CA TYR A 298 -28.01 -29.47 -23.23
C TYR A 298 -28.33 -30.67 -24.16
N GLY A 299 -27.95 -31.88 -23.75
CA GLY A 299 -28.16 -33.11 -24.51
C GLY A 299 -27.15 -33.30 -25.64
N ALA A 300 -27.03 -34.55 -26.11
CA ALA A 300 -26.12 -34.94 -27.19
C ALA A 300 -26.80 -34.90 -28.57
N GLY A 301 -27.37 -33.74 -28.94
CA GLY A 301 -27.83 -33.46 -30.30
C GLY A 301 -26.70 -33.07 -31.24
N SER A 302 -26.97 -32.97 -32.55
CA SER A 302 -25.99 -32.55 -33.56
C SER A 302 -25.45 -31.13 -33.34
N GLU A 303 -26.30 -30.20 -32.88
CA GLU A 303 -25.92 -28.83 -32.51
C GLU A 303 -24.91 -28.84 -31.34
N SER A 304 -25.24 -29.52 -30.24
CA SER A 304 -24.35 -29.65 -29.08
C SER A 304 -23.05 -30.38 -29.42
N GLY A 305 -23.11 -31.45 -30.21
CA GLY A 305 -21.94 -32.17 -30.71
C GLY A 305 -21.02 -31.29 -31.55
N THR A 306 -21.60 -30.46 -32.43
CA THR A 306 -20.88 -29.47 -33.21
C THR A 306 -20.19 -28.46 -32.31
N GLN A 307 -20.92 -27.87 -31.35
CA GLN A 307 -20.39 -26.87 -30.42
C GLN A 307 -19.20 -27.41 -29.62
N VAL A 308 -19.26 -28.63 -29.07
CA VAL A 308 -18.17 -29.16 -28.25
C VAL A 308 -16.98 -29.63 -29.08
N GLN A 309 -17.19 -30.18 -30.28
CA GLN A 309 -16.09 -30.69 -31.11
C GLN A 309 -15.41 -29.58 -31.93
N GLN A 310 -16.11 -28.50 -32.29
CA GLN A 310 -15.53 -27.43 -33.12
C GLN A 310 -14.91 -26.30 -32.30
N MET A 311 -15.06 -26.26 -30.97
CA MET A 311 -14.25 -25.39 -30.11
C MET A 311 -12.86 -26.00 -29.94
N ILE A 312 -11.93 -25.68 -30.83
CA ILE A 312 -10.58 -26.28 -30.82
C ILE A 312 -9.58 -25.43 -30.03
N LEU A 313 -8.59 -26.09 -29.45
CA LEU A 313 -7.53 -25.49 -28.65
C LEU A 313 -6.20 -25.47 -29.43
N LEU A 314 -5.66 -24.27 -29.66
CA LEU A 314 -4.26 -24.10 -30.00
C LEU A 314 -3.40 -23.97 -28.74
N GLY A 315 -2.17 -24.46 -28.85
CA GLY A 315 -1.20 -24.55 -27.78
C GLY A 315 -1.29 -25.85 -27.00
N ASP A 316 -0.47 -25.92 -25.96
CA ASP A 316 -0.27 -27.08 -25.12
C ASP A 316 -1.47 -27.23 -24.15
N PRO A 317 -2.20 -28.36 -24.18
CA PRO A 317 -3.36 -28.60 -23.31
C PRO A 317 -3.02 -28.76 -21.83
N ALA A 318 -1.75 -28.98 -21.47
CA ALA A 318 -1.30 -29.13 -20.08
C ALA A 318 -1.08 -27.78 -19.36
N VAL A 319 -0.95 -26.68 -20.11
CA VAL A 319 -0.72 -25.34 -19.56
C VAL A 319 -1.89 -24.91 -18.68
N LYS A 320 -1.59 -24.44 -17.47
CA LYS A 320 -2.61 -24.07 -16.48
C LYS A 320 -3.27 -22.74 -16.83
N LEU A 321 -4.57 -22.66 -16.55
CA LEU A 321 -5.33 -21.43 -16.74
C LEU A 321 -4.97 -20.38 -15.66
N PHE A 322 -5.05 -20.74 -14.37
CA PHE A 322 -4.64 -19.85 -13.26
C PHE A 322 -3.40 -20.37 -12.53
N GLY A 323 -3.46 -21.59 -11.97
CA GLY A 323 -2.28 -22.33 -11.51
C GLY A 323 -2.13 -22.50 -9.99
N THR A 324 -2.92 -21.80 -9.17
CA THR A 324 -2.97 -21.97 -7.70
C THR A 324 -4.41 -22.10 -7.21
N ASN A 325 -4.59 -22.80 -6.09
CA ASN A 325 -5.85 -22.86 -5.33
C ASN A 325 -5.70 -22.28 -3.91
N LYS A 326 -4.55 -21.68 -3.63
CA LYS A 326 -4.24 -21.03 -2.35
C LYS A 326 -4.27 -19.50 -2.52
N PRO A 327 -4.72 -18.74 -1.51
CA PRO A 327 -4.57 -17.29 -1.48
C PRO A 327 -3.10 -16.87 -1.40
N ASP A 328 -2.88 -15.59 -1.67
CA ASP A 328 -1.60 -14.90 -1.50
C ASP A 328 -1.92 -13.44 -1.21
N TYR A 329 -2.06 -13.11 0.08
CA TYR A 329 -2.26 -11.76 0.51
C TYR A 329 -0.96 -10.99 0.40
N THR A 330 -1.06 -9.72 0.01
CA THR A 330 0.12 -8.88 -0.12
C THR A 330 -0.15 -7.48 0.37
N LEU A 331 0.87 -6.90 1.00
CA LEU A 331 0.81 -5.57 1.55
C LEU A 331 2.14 -4.85 1.37
N GLU A 332 2.09 -3.60 0.89
CA GLU A 332 3.24 -2.73 0.76
C GLU A 332 3.09 -1.46 1.63
N GLY A 333 4.18 -0.74 1.90
CA GLY A 333 4.11 0.49 2.70
C GLY A 333 3.23 1.58 2.05
N THR A 334 3.13 1.59 0.72
CA THR A 334 2.25 2.47 -0.07
C THR A 334 0.77 2.13 0.05
N ASP A 335 0.44 0.93 0.53
CA ASP A 335 -0.93 0.49 0.80
C ASP A 335 -1.46 1.00 2.16
N LEU A 336 -0.60 1.66 2.94
CA LEU A 336 -0.89 2.17 4.28
C LEU A 336 -0.85 3.70 4.31
N SER A 337 -1.84 4.31 4.97
CA SER A 337 -1.82 5.75 5.25
C SER A 337 -2.69 6.09 6.46
N LEU A 338 -2.42 7.23 7.10
CA LEU A 338 -3.33 7.81 8.09
C LEU A 338 -4.43 8.60 7.40
N VAL A 339 -5.64 8.52 7.93
CA VAL A 339 -6.81 9.23 7.44
C VAL A 339 -7.50 9.92 8.61
N SER A 340 -7.85 11.19 8.43
CA SER A 340 -8.67 11.92 9.39
C SER A 340 -10.12 11.41 9.37
N LEU A 341 -10.73 11.30 10.55
CA LEU A 341 -12.14 10.91 10.69
C LEU A 341 -13.07 12.12 10.90
N ASP A 342 -12.51 13.30 11.17
CA ASP A 342 -13.24 14.55 11.45
C ASP A 342 -12.90 15.68 10.46
N GLY A 343 -12.06 15.41 9.45
CA GLY A 343 -11.60 16.38 8.46
C GLY A 343 -10.47 17.29 8.93
N SER A 344 -10.05 17.21 10.20
CA SER A 344 -8.91 17.94 10.74
C SER A 344 -7.61 17.13 10.60
N PRO A 345 -6.43 17.78 10.53
CA PRO A 345 -5.15 17.06 10.51
C PRO A 345 -5.01 16.10 11.69
N VAL A 346 -4.47 14.91 11.44
CA VAL A 346 -4.27 13.89 12.48
C VAL A 346 -3.11 14.32 13.38
N THR A 347 -3.38 14.49 14.68
CA THR A 347 -2.42 14.92 15.70
C THR A 347 -2.44 13.97 16.90
N SER A 348 -1.55 14.14 17.88
CA SER A 348 -1.60 13.37 19.13
C SER A 348 -2.79 13.76 20.03
N LEU A 349 -3.49 14.85 19.69
CA LEU A 349 -4.70 15.32 20.35
C LEU A 349 -5.98 14.83 19.66
N SER A 350 -5.89 14.23 18.47
CA SER A 350 -7.04 13.67 17.76
C SER A 350 -7.67 12.55 18.60
N ALA A 351 -8.95 12.72 18.95
CA ALA A 351 -9.69 11.74 19.75
C ALA A 351 -9.70 10.34 19.10
N ALA A 352 -9.81 10.30 17.77
CA ALA A 352 -9.61 9.11 16.96
C ALA A 352 -9.16 9.47 15.54
N PHE A 353 -8.48 8.54 14.88
CA PHE A 353 -8.10 8.62 13.46
C PHE A 353 -8.14 7.23 12.81
N GLY A 354 -8.07 7.17 11.48
CA GLY A 354 -8.08 5.91 10.73
C GLY A 354 -6.70 5.52 10.20
N VAL A 355 -6.38 4.23 10.22
CA VAL A 355 -5.33 3.64 9.39
C VAL A 355 -6.02 3.02 8.17
N ARG A 356 -5.82 3.61 6.99
CA ARG A 356 -6.32 3.07 5.72
C ARG A 356 -5.36 1.97 5.25
N ILE A 357 -5.92 0.80 4.96
CA ILE A 357 -5.19 -0.39 4.56
C ILE A 357 -5.77 -0.88 3.23
N ILE A 358 -5.00 -0.82 2.15
CA ILE A 358 -5.33 -1.44 0.87
C ILE A 358 -4.88 -2.90 0.94
N ARG A 359 -5.85 -3.81 1.03
CA ARG A 359 -5.62 -5.25 1.14
C ARG A 359 -5.68 -5.84 -0.26
N LYS A 360 -4.70 -6.65 -0.65
CA LYS A 360 -4.64 -7.31 -1.96
C LYS A 360 -4.57 -8.82 -1.79
N ASN A 361 -5.14 -9.57 -2.74
CA ASN A 361 -4.98 -11.01 -2.88
C ASN A 361 -4.62 -11.35 -4.33
N ILE A 362 -3.39 -11.80 -4.54
CA ILE A 362 -2.84 -12.16 -5.85
C ILE A 362 -2.90 -13.68 -6.12
N GLY A 363 -3.36 -14.47 -5.14
CA GLY A 363 -3.63 -15.92 -5.23
C GLY A 363 -5.12 -16.23 -5.33
N ALA A 364 -5.50 -17.51 -5.21
CA ALA A 364 -6.91 -17.91 -5.26
C ALA A 364 -7.73 -17.37 -4.08
N THR A 365 -9.05 -17.30 -4.21
CA THR A 365 -9.93 -16.81 -3.16
C THR A 365 -10.79 -17.93 -2.60
N GLY A 366 -10.97 -17.93 -1.28
CA GLY A 366 -11.86 -18.86 -0.56
C GLY A 366 -12.72 -18.11 0.44
N ALA A 367 -13.61 -18.81 1.15
CA ALA A 367 -14.57 -18.18 2.08
C ALA A 367 -13.96 -17.77 3.44
N SER A 368 -12.69 -18.09 3.71
CA SER A 368 -12.04 -17.81 4.99
C SER A 368 -11.89 -16.31 5.22
N LYS A 369 -12.33 -15.82 6.38
CA LYS A 369 -12.08 -14.44 6.81
C LYS A 369 -10.57 -14.20 6.98
N LEU A 370 -10.13 -12.96 6.75
CA LEU A 370 -8.73 -12.55 6.89
C LEU A 370 -8.50 -11.90 8.26
N PRO A 371 -7.73 -12.52 9.17
CA PRO A 371 -7.25 -11.87 10.37
C PRO A 371 -6.22 -10.79 10.03
N VAL A 372 -6.31 -9.63 10.68
CA VAL A 372 -5.41 -8.49 10.48
C VAL A 372 -4.97 -7.98 11.85
N ARG A 373 -3.65 -7.90 12.05
CA ARG A 373 -3.03 -7.32 13.24
C ARG A 373 -2.36 -6.01 12.90
N ILE A 374 -2.59 -5.00 13.73
CA ILE A 374 -1.87 -3.72 13.69
C ILE A 374 -1.07 -3.60 14.98
N ILE A 375 0.26 -3.49 14.85
CA ILE A 375 1.17 -3.21 15.94
C ILE A 375 1.56 -1.75 15.82
N ARG A 376 1.14 -0.93 16.77
CA ARG A 376 1.53 0.47 16.90
C ARG A 376 2.67 0.59 17.90
N THR A 377 3.84 1.01 17.44
CA THR A 377 4.96 1.41 18.30
C THR A 377 4.91 2.92 18.49
N LEU A 378 4.77 3.35 19.74
CA LEU A 378 4.77 4.74 20.18
C LEU A 378 6.19 5.33 20.17
N PRO A 379 6.33 6.67 20.20
CA PRO A 379 7.63 7.34 20.22
C PRO A 379 8.55 6.94 21.39
N ASP A 380 7.97 6.58 22.53
CA ASP A 380 8.68 6.12 23.73
C ASP A 380 9.07 4.62 23.70
N GLY A 381 8.75 3.93 22.59
CA GLY A 381 8.93 2.49 22.44
C GLY A 381 7.77 1.64 22.98
N GLY A 382 6.74 2.26 23.56
CA GLY A 382 5.54 1.55 24.00
C GLY A 382 4.82 0.88 22.82
N ILE A 383 4.37 -0.36 23.01
CA ILE A 383 3.70 -1.15 21.95
C ILE A 383 2.22 -1.29 22.27
N LYS A 384 1.36 -1.07 21.27
CA LYS A 384 -0.07 -1.38 21.29
C LYS A 384 -0.39 -2.34 20.15
N THR A 385 -1.09 -3.42 20.45
CA THR A 385 -1.52 -4.41 19.46
C THR A 385 -3.03 -4.34 19.30
N TYR A 386 -3.50 -4.25 18.06
CA TYR A 386 -4.90 -4.26 17.70
C TYR A 386 -5.16 -5.42 16.74
N ASP A 387 -6.08 -6.30 17.09
CA ASP A 387 -6.48 -7.43 16.27
C ASP A 387 -7.89 -7.23 15.72
N SER A 388 -8.09 -7.53 14.45
CA SER A 388 -9.40 -7.53 13.80
C SER A 388 -9.49 -8.66 12.77
N THR A 389 -10.70 -8.93 12.30
CA THR A 389 -10.95 -9.95 11.29
C THR A 389 -11.94 -9.40 10.28
N TYR A 390 -11.55 -9.43 9.02
CA TYR A 390 -12.34 -8.89 7.91
C TYR A 390 -12.79 -10.00 6.96
N ALA A 391 -13.74 -9.70 6.08
CA ALA A 391 -14.05 -10.59 4.96
C ALA A 391 -12.80 -10.85 4.10
N ASN A 392 -12.80 -12.00 3.41
CA ASN A 392 -11.77 -12.35 2.45
C ASN A 392 -11.61 -11.24 1.40
N VAL A 393 -10.42 -11.15 0.82
CA VAL A 393 -10.13 -10.21 -0.26
C VAL A 393 -10.12 -10.97 -1.57
N LEU A 394 -10.92 -10.52 -2.54
CA LEU A 394 -11.02 -11.18 -3.84
C LEU A 394 -9.80 -10.86 -4.71
N ALA A 395 -9.65 -9.60 -5.09
CA ALA A 395 -8.46 -9.07 -5.74
C ALA A 395 -7.85 -7.93 -4.91
N GLN A 396 -8.68 -6.94 -4.58
CA GLN A 396 -8.29 -5.79 -3.80
C GLN A 396 -9.51 -5.25 -3.05
N ASP A 397 -9.30 -4.83 -1.81
CA ASP A 397 -10.29 -4.10 -1.01
C ASP A 397 -9.60 -3.11 -0.07
N THR A 398 -10.29 -2.06 0.35
CA THR A 398 -9.74 -1.06 1.29
C THR A 398 -10.53 -1.08 2.59
N VAL A 399 -9.82 -1.19 3.71
CA VAL A 399 -10.43 -1.07 5.04
C VAL A 399 -9.86 0.11 5.79
N LEU A 400 -10.68 0.70 6.66
CA LEU A 400 -10.28 1.75 7.57
C LEU A 400 -10.30 1.19 8.99
N PHE A 401 -9.15 1.12 9.65
CA PHE A 401 -9.04 0.72 11.04
C PHE A 401 -9.04 1.95 11.94
N LYS A 402 -10.02 2.08 12.84
CA LYS A 402 -10.11 3.22 13.77
C LYS A 402 -9.16 3.03 14.96
N ILE A 403 -8.25 3.98 15.15
CA ILE A 403 -7.35 4.08 16.31
C ILE A 403 -7.84 5.21 17.22
N GLN A 404 -7.91 4.94 18.52
CA GLN A 404 -8.25 5.94 19.54
C GLN A 404 -7.00 6.69 20.01
N GLN A 405 -7.20 7.85 20.62
CA GLN A 405 -6.12 8.59 21.27
C GLN A 405 -5.45 7.74 22.37
N GLU A 406 -4.13 7.84 22.46
CA GLU A 406 -3.33 7.20 23.51
C GLU A 406 -2.45 8.26 24.18
N ALA A 407 -2.17 8.07 25.48
CA ALA A 407 -1.13 8.84 26.16
C ALA A 407 0.23 8.59 25.50
N ASN A 408 1.14 9.58 25.54
CA ASN A 408 2.47 9.53 24.93
C ASN A 408 2.48 9.27 23.40
N SER A 409 1.37 9.55 22.70
CA SER A 409 1.28 9.36 21.25
C SER A 409 1.97 10.45 20.43
N ALA A 410 2.42 11.54 21.05
CA ALA A 410 3.09 12.66 20.41
C ALA A 410 4.49 12.30 19.89
N GLY A 411 4.69 12.38 18.57
CA GLY A 411 5.93 12.04 17.88
C GLY A 411 5.73 11.01 16.75
N ILE A 412 6.81 10.40 16.27
CA ILE A 412 6.76 9.37 15.23
C ILE A 412 6.22 8.06 15.79
N ASN A 413 5.07 7.67 15.26
CA ASN A 413 4.45 6.38 15.50
C ASN A 413 4.74 5.44 14.33
N GLN A 414 5.01 4.16 14.61
CA GLN A 414 5.10 3.13 13.59
C GLN A 414 3.87 2.23 13.66
N PHE A 415 3.17 2.04 12.56
CA PHE A 415 2.04 1.12 12.42
C PHE A 415 2.47 -0.04 11.52
N SER A 416 2.78 -1.19 12.12
CA SER A 416 3.06 -2.43 11.40
C SER A 416 1.78 -3.23 11.23
N VAL A 417 1.33 -3.40 9.99
CA VAL A 417 0.13 -4.16 9.66
C VAL A 417 0.58 -5.53 9.15
N ILE A 418 -0.05 -6.58 9.69
CA ILE A 418 0.26 -7.97 9.38
C ILE A 418 -1.06 -8.68 9.04
N PHE A 419 -1.14 -9.24 7.85
CA PHE A 419 -2.19 -10.16 7.44
C PHE A 419 -1.87 -11.57 7.93
N ASP A 420 -2.90 -12.28 8.39
CA ASP A 420 -2.79 -13.63 8.96
C ASP A 420 -1.60 -13.81 9.93
N PRO A 421 -1.54 -13.05 11.04
CA PRO A 421 -0.38 -13.01 11.95
C PRO A 421 -0.07 -14.35 12.64
N LEU A 422 -0.94 -15.36 12.52
CA LEU A 422 -0.76 -16.70 13.08
C LEU A 422 -0.48 -17.75 11.99
N ASN A 423 -0.35 -17.34 10.71
CA ASN A 423 -0.21 -18.22 9.55
C ASN A 423 -1.25 -19.35 9.55
N SER A 424 -2.50 -18.98 9.83
CA SER A 424 -3.65 -19.89 9.93
C SER A 424 -4.27 -20.23 8.57
N ILE A 425 -4.05 -19.37 7.57
CA ILE A 425 -4.44 -19.53 6.18
C ILE A 425 -3.21 -20.03 5.43
N ASN A 426 -3.35 -21.09 4.63
CA ASN A 426 -2.24 -21.64 3.88
C ASN A 426 -2.06 -20.89 2.56
N GLU A 427 -1.04 -20.04 2.48
CA GLU A 427 -0.79 -19.17 1.33
C GLU A 427 0.26 -19.75 0.37
N THR A 428 0.43 -19.11 -0.79
CA THR A 428 1.59 -19.38 -1.66
C THR A 428 2.85 -18.67 -1.19
N ASN A 429 2.71 -17.55 -0.49
CA ASN A 429 3.80 -16.80 0.11
C ASN A 429 3.30 -16.15 1.41
N GLU A 430 4.00 -16.39 2.52
CA GLU A 430 3.67 -15.81 3.83
C GLU A 430 4.51 -14.56 4.14
N LEU A 431 5.57 -14.32 3.35
CA LEU A 431 6.58 -13.28 3.64
C LEU A 431 6.16 -11.88 3.18
N ASN A 432 5.13 -11.78 2.34
CA ASN A 432 4.61 -10.53 1.78
C ASN A 432 3.34 -10.02 2.49
N ASN A 433 2.99 -10.63 3.63
CA ASN A 433 1.81 -10.32 4.44
C ASN A 433 1.95 -9.09 5.35
N SER A 434 3.08 -8.39 5.34
CA SER A 434 3.31 -7.31 6.29
C SER A 434 3.97 -6.07 5.69
N ALA A 435 3.58 -4.91 6.20
CA ALA A 435 4.19 -3.62 5.89
C ALA A 435 4.09 -2.67 7.08
N SER A 436 4.92 -1.63 7.09
CA SER A 436 4.90 -0.60 8.13
C SER A 436 4.69 0.80 7.57
N LEU A 437 3.88 1.59 8.26
CA LEU A 437 3.72 3.02 8.06
C LEU A 437 4.37 3.79 9.22
N LEU A 438 5.28 4.71 8.91
CA LEU A 438 5.80 5.69 9.88
C LEU A 438 4.98 6.97 9.73
N ALA A 439 4.40 7.47 10.82
CA ALA A 439 3.59 8.68 10.81
C ALA A 439 3.91 9.57 12.01
N LEU A 440 4.15 10.86 11.75
CA LEU A 440 4.31 11.87 12.79
C LEU A 440 2.94 12.31 13.31
N LEU A 441 2.72 12.17 14.62
CA LEU A 441 1.57 12.76 15.32
C LEU A 441 2.04 13.97 16.11
N SER A 442 1.80 15.19 15.61
CA SER A 442 2.21 16.43 16.28
C SER A 442 1.48 16.61 17.62
N SER A 443 2.19 17.09 18.64
CA SER A 443 1.61 17.53 19.93
C SER A 443 1.04 18.94 19.90
N ASN A 444 1.33 19.71 18.84
CA ASN A 444 1.02 21.14 18.76
C ASN A 444 1.47 21.93 20.01
N SER A 445 2.65 21.59 20.55
CA SER A 445 3.30 22.24 21.70
C SER A 445 4.76 22.59 21.38
N THR A 446 5.56 22.96 22.39
CA THR A 446 7.02 23.09 22.29
C THR A 446 7.72 21.79 22.70
N LYS A 447 8.96 21.59 22.25
CA LYS A 447 9.83 20.47 22.63
C LYS A 447 11.21 20.98 23.04
N ASN A 448 11.71 20.52 24.17
CA ASN A 448 13.04 20.85 24.69
C ASN A 448 14.06 19.87 24.08
N LEU A 449 15.04 20.38 23.34
CA LEU A 449 16.00 19.57 22.57
C LEU A 449 17.33 19.40 23.31
N SER A 450 17.91 20.51 23.77
CA SER A 450 19.20 20.50 24.44
C SER A 450 19.23 21.45 25.64
N PRO A 451 19.72 21.03 26.81
CA PRO A 451 20.10 19.65 27.15
C PRO A 451 18.91 18.69 27.06
N ALA A 452 19.19 17.44 26.66
CA ALA A 452 18.21 16.36 26.68
C ALA A 452 17.71 16.13 28.11
N ASN A 453 16.55 15.51 28.26
CA ASN A 453 15.98 15.23 29.57
C ASN A 453 16.89 14.30 30.39
N ASN A 454 17.13 14.66 31.64
CA ASN A 454 18.09 14.07 32.58
C ASN A 454 19.55 14.07 32.11
N ALA A 455 19.93 14.93 31.17
CA ALA A 455 21.32 15.03 30.72
C ALA A 455 22.26 15.45 31.88
N LEU A 456 23.49 14.95 31.84
CA LEU A 456 24.61 15.42 32.66
C LEU A 456 25.41 16.45 31.88
N VAL A 457 25.51 17.67 32.40
CA VAL A 457 26.23 18.79 31.77
C VAL A 457 27.39 19.23 32.64
N ASN A 458 28.50 19.61 32.02
CA ASN A 458 29.73 20.02 32.71
C ASN A 458 30.12 21.49 32.43
N LYS A 459 29.37 22.21 31.60
CA LYS A 459 29.57 23.61 31.27
C LYS A 459 28.62 24.50 32.07
N GLN A 460 29.14 25.53 32.72
CA GLN A 460 28.32 26.51 33.45
C GLN A 460 27.49 27.37 32.49
N ASN A 461 28.05 27.72 31.33
CA ASN A 461 27.35 28.44 30.28
C ASN A 461 26.93 27.44 29.20
N LEU A 462 25.64 27.39 28.92
CA LEU A 462 25.07 26.51 27.91
C LEU A 462 23.89 27.16 27.21
N ASN A 463 23.50 26.58 26.07
CA ASN A 463 22.32 27.00 25.35
C ASN A 463 21.18 26.03 25.66
N LEU A 464 20.06 26.56 26.12
CA LEU A 464 18.78 25.86 26.12
C LEU A 464 18.18 26.00 24.73
N ILE A 465 18.12 24.89 23.99
CA ILE A 465 17.61 24.81 22.62
C ILE A 465 16.28 24.08 22.65
N PHE A 466 15.25 24.69 22.09
CA PHE A 466 13.90 24.15 22.03
C PHE A 466 13.31 24.39 20.65
N GLN A 467 12.21 23.72 20.32
CA GLN A 467 11.51 23.92 19.06
C GLN A 467 9.99 23.97 19.24
N ALA A 468 9.29 24.52 18.24
CA ALA A 468 7.89 24.17 18.00
C ALA A 468 7.78 22.72 17.49
N SER A 469 6.71 22.03 17.87
CA SER A 469 6.43 20.67 17.36
C SER A 469 5.92 20.70 15.91
N ASP A 470 5.26 21.79 15.51
CA ASP A 470 5.00 22.08 14.10
C ASP A 470 6.23 22.76 13.48
N LEU A 471 6.96 22.02 12.64
CA LEU A 471 8.14 22.51 11.94
C LEU A 471 7.82 23.50 10.80
N ASN A 472 6.54 23.70 10.46
CA ASN A 472 6.10 24.71 9.51
C ASN A 472 5.60 25.99 10.21
N SER A 473 5.71 26.08 11.54
CA SER A 473 5.23 27.22 12.31
C SER A 473 5.87 28.53 11.85
N ALA A 474 5.08 29.61 11.90
CA ALA A 474 5.54 30.96 11.64
C ALA A 474 6.32 31.53 12.83
N GLN A 475 7.00 32.66 12.62
CA GLN A 475 7.69 33.36 13.69
C GLN A 475 6.71 33.82 14.77
N ARG A 476 7.01 33.47 16.02
CA ARG A 476 6.18 33.78 17.19
C ARG A 476 6.97 33.76 18.48
N ASP A 477 6.29 34.09 19.57
CA ASP A 477 6.87 34.23 20.89
C ASP A 477 6.67 32.98 21.76
N TYR A 478 7.70 32.66 22.54
CA TYR A 478 7.76 31.54 23.46
C TYR A 478 8.11 32.03 24.86
N GLN A 479 7.53 31.41 25.88
CA GLN A 479 7.92 31.60 27.26
C GLN A 479 8.86 30.48 27.68
N ILE A 480 9.93 30.83 28.40
CA ILE A 480 10.93 29.90 28.91
C ILE A 480 11.15 30.18 30.38
N GLN A 481 11.23 29.12 31.18
CA GLN A 481 11.64 29.20 32.58
C GLN A 481 12.73 28.20 32.89
N LEU A 482 13.68 28.58 33.73
CA LEU A 482 14.76 27.75 34.26
C LEU A 482 14.81 27.93 35.78
N ASP A 483 14.81 26.84 36.53
CA ASP A 483 14.84 26.86 38.00
C ASP A 483 15.65 25.68 38.58
N THR A 484 15.96 25.71 39.87
CA THR A 484 16.61 24.63 40.63
C THR A 484 15.62 23.72 41.37
N VAL A 485 14.33 24.06 41.35
CA VAL A 485 13.25 23.25 41.93
C VAL A 485 12.17 22.98 40.88
N SER A 486 11.56 21.78 40.90
CA SER A 486 10.55 21.37 39.92
C SER A 486 9.23 22.16 40.02
N THR A 487 9.03 22.91 41.11
CA THR A 487 7.87 23.77 41.35
C THR A 487 8.01 25.17 40.75
N PHE A 488 9.16 25.52 40.16
CA PHE A 488 9.42 26.82 39.51
C PHE A 488 9.15 28.02 40.43
N ASN A 489 9.61 27.94 41.68
CA ASN A 489 9.44 28.97 42.70
C ASN A 489 10.67 29.17 43.60
N SER A 490 11.87 28.77 43.16
CA SER A 490 13.10 29.06 43.91
C SER A 490 13.58 30.50 43.68
N ALA A 491 14.53 30.96 44.50
CA ALA A 491 15.19 32.24 44.33
C ALA A 491 16.04 32.34 43.03
N PHE A 492 16.35 31.20 42.39
CA PHE A 492 17.10 31.15 41.13
C PHE A 492 16.21 31.32 39.88
N LEU A 493 14.88 31.27 39.99
CA LEU A 493 13.98 31.25 38.83
C LEU A 493 14.32 32.32 37.79
N VAL A 494 14.68 31.88 36.59
CA VAL A 494 14.84 32.74 35.41
C VAL A 494 13.62 32.58 34.52
N SER A 495 13.02 33.69 34.10
CA SER A 495 11.91 33.71 33.13
C SER A 495 12.27 34.63 31.97
N GLN A 496 12.09 34.15 30.74
CA GLN A 496 12.42 34.89 29.52
C GLN A 496 11.37 34.65 28.44
N LYS A 497 11.27 35.63 27.53
CA LYS A 497 10.45 35.57 26.33
C LYS A 497 11.36 35.56 25.11
N ILE A 498 11.26 34.54 24.27
CA ILE A 498 12.10 34.37 23.08
C ILE A 498 11.22 34.37 21.84
N THR A 499 11.59 35.15 20.84
CA THR A 499 10.93 35.13 19.52
C THR A 499 11.73 34.23 18.58
N ALA A 500 11.09 33.23 18.01
CA ALA A 500 11.69 32.29 17.07
C ALA A 500 10.67 31.79 16.04
N LYS A 501 11.11 31.21 14.92
CA LYS A 501 10.22 30.59 13.92
C LYS A 501 9.86 29.16 14.30
N VAL A 502 10.86 28.31 14.42
CA VAL A 502 10.70 26.90 14.82
C VAL A 502 11.70 26.59 15.90
N LEU A 503 12.99 26.76 15.61
CA LEU A 503 14.08 26.53 16.56
C LEU A 503 14.39 27.80 17.37
N GLY A 504 14.26 27.72 18.69
CA GLY A 504 14.59 28.78 19.63
C GLY A 504 15.84 28.44 20.45
N LYS A 505 16.58 29.49 20.83
CA LYS A 505 17.84 29.37 21.59
C LYS A 505 17.86 30.39 22.72
N PHE A 506 18.14 29.94 23.93
CA PHE A 506 18.34 30.79 25.11
C PHE A 506 19.68 30.49 25.77
N ALA A 507 20.56 31.48 25.84
CA ALA A 507 21.85 31.36 26.53
C ALA A 507 21.63 31.48 28.04
N ALA A 508 21.91 30.41 28.78
CA ALA A 508 21.74 30.33 30.23
C ALA A 508 23.08 30.22 30.94
N THR A 509 23.19 30.91 32.09
CA THR A 509 24.32 30.79 33.01
C THR A 509 23.84 30.13 34.30
N LEU A 510 24.43 28.98 34.62
CA LEU A 510 24.09 28.19 35.81
C LEU A 510 24.78 28.74 37.06
N ALA A 511 24.20 28.48 38.24
CA ALA A 511 24.82 28.78 39.52
C ALA A 511 26.05 27.88 39.77
N LEU A 512 27.10 28.42 40.37
CA LEU A 512 28.35 27.70 40.73
C LEU A 512 28.15 26.79 41.96
N LYS A 513 27.25 25.82 41.85
CA LYS A 513 27.05 24.79 42.87
C LYS A 513 27.10 23.42 42.19
N ASP A 514 28.11 22.64 42.55
CA ASP A 514 28.29 21.30 41.99
C ASP A 514 27.10 20.38 42.28
N SER A 515 26.84 19.45 41.36
CA SER A 515 25.77 18.45 41.46
C SER A 515 24.37 19.06 41.64
N THR A 516 24.11 20.18 40.97
CA THR A 516 22.81 20.88 41.00
C THR A 516 21.93 20.43 39.84
N THR A 517 20.73 19.95 40.17
CA THR A 517 19.68 19.64 39.17
C THR A 517 18.90 20.91 38.84
N TYR A 518 18.76 21.17 37.54
CA TYR A 518 17.97 22.25 36.98
C TYR A 518 16.74 21.67 36.28
N TYR A 519 15.63 22.37 36.40
CA TYR A 519 14.38 22.11 35.69
C TYR A 519 14.13 23.28 34.76
N TRP A 520 13.80 23.01 33.50
CA TRP A 520 13.47 24.05 32.56
C TRP A 520 12.25 23.66 31.73
N ARG A 521 11.48 24.68 31.35
CA ARG A 521 10.22 24.49 30.65
C ARG A 521 9.98 25.55 29.60
N THR A 522 9.29 25.15 28.54
CA THR A 522 8.93 26.03 27.42
C THR A 522 7.45 25.90 27.09
N LYS A 523 6.85 26.96 26.53
CA LYS A 523 5.52 26.93 25.91
C LYS A 523 5.34 28.11 24.96
N PHE A 524 4.28 28.10 24.15
CA PHE A 524 3.88 29.27 23.39
C PHE A 524 3.39 30.39 24.33
N ASP A 525 3.77 31.65 24.05
CA ASP A 525 3.26 32.81 24.80
C ASP A 525 1.75 33.01 24.59
N LYS A 526 1.30 32.78 23.35
CA LYS A 526 -0.10 32.84 22.92
C LYS A 526 -0.41 31.61 22.03
N PRO A 527 -0.85 30.49 22.60
CA PRO A 527 -1.25 29.31 21.82
C PRO A 527 -2.55 29.59 21.06
N SER A 528 -2.68 28.99 19.88
CA SER A 528 -3.91 28.96 19.07
C SER A 528 -4.90 27.93 19.64
N ALA A 529 -6.15 27.92 19.17
CA ALA A 529 -7.20 27.02 19.69
C ALA A 529 -6.84 25.51 19.60
N ASN A 530 -6.01 25.12 18.64
CA ASN A 530 -5.59 23.74 18.40
C ASN A 530 -4.19 23.42 18.97
N GLU A 531 -3.63 24.31 19.80
CA GLU A 531 -2.29 24.20 20.40
C GLU A 531 -2.39 24.08 21.92
N SER A 532 -1.44 23.37 22.53
CA SER A 532 -1.42 23.21 23.98
C SER A 532 -0.97 24.49 24.68
N SER A 533 -1.63 24.83 25.79
CA SER A 533 -1.20 25.88 26.73
C SER A 533 -0.27 25.37 27.83
N ASP A 534 0.02 24.07 27.86
CA ASP A 534 0.80 23.42 28.91
C ASP A 534 2.29 23.67 28.74
N TRP A 535 3.03 23.49 29.84
CA TRP A 535 4.47 23.62 29.85
C TRP A 535 5.15 22.30 29.47
N SER A 536 6.00 22.33 28.45
CA SER A 536 6.92 21.23 28.14
C SER A 536 8.14 21.32 29.05
N THR A 537 8.25 20.40 30.01
CA THR A 537 9.24 20.45 31.09
C THR A 537 10.26 19.32 30.96
N THR A 538 11.54 19.65 31.12
CA THR A 538 12.66 18.71 31.17
C THR A 538 13.63 19.09 32.29
N SER A 539 14.50 18.18 32.69
CA SER A 539 15.55 18.45 33.68
C SER A 539 16.93 18.08 33.18
N PHE A 540 17.98 18.63 33.80
CA PHE A 540 19.37 18.22 33.59
C PHE A 540 20.16 18.50 34.86
N THR A 541 21.32 17.87 35.03
CA THR A 541 22.17 18.07 36.21
C THR A 541 23.53 18.60 35.80
N PHE A 542 23.92 19.73 36.41
CA PHE A 542 25.27 20.27 36.31
C PHE A 542 26.19 19.57 37.30
N ILE A 543 27.23 18.91 36.79
CA ILE A 543 28.30 18.30 37.58
C ILE A 543 29.63 18.79 36.99
N ALA A 544 30.39 19.52 37.80
CA ALA A 544 31.68 20.07 37.38
C ALA A 544 32.65 18.94 37.01
N ASN A 545 33.32 19.07 35.86
CA ASN A 545 34.30 18.12 35.34
C ASN A 545 33.77 16.68 35.16
N SER A 546 32.45 16.49 35.07
CA SER A 546 31.86 15.17 34.80
C SER A 546 31.84 14.86 33.30
N PRO A 547 31.98 13.58 32.89
CA PRO A 547 31.60 13.15 31.55
C PRO A 547 30.11 13.43 31.29
N GLU A 548 29.77 13.64 30.02
CA GLU A 548 28.36 13.68 29.62
C GLU A 548 27.67 12.33 29.86
N GLY A 549 26.34 12.35 29.83
CA GLY A 549 25.54 11.16 30.03
C GLY A 549 24.14 11.50 30.50
N TRP A 550 23.53 10.55 31.19
CA TRP A 550 22.18 10.62 31.72
C TRP A 550 22.20 10.32 33.21
N GLY A 551 21.35 10.99 33.98
CA GLY A 551 21.21 10.69 35.40
C GLY A 551 20.01 11.34 36.08
N GLN A 552 19.43 10.60 37.03
CA GLN A 552 18.40 11.10 37.93
C GLN A 552 18.96 11.11 39.36
N LEU A 553 18.99 12.30 39.96
CA LEU A 553 19.57 12.57 41.29
C LEU A 553 18.54 13.15 42.27
N LYS A 554 17.36 13.56 41.79
CA LYS A 554 16.30 14.15 42.60
C LYS A 554 14.99 13.41 42.36
N PHE A 555 14.22 13.25 43.42
CA PHE A 555 12.95 12.52 43.40
C PHE A 555 11.96 12.95 42.28
N PRO A 556 11.78 14.27 41.97
CA PRO A 556 10.88 14.66 40.89
C PRO A 556 11.27 14.12 39.50
N GLN A 557 12.55 13.82 39.27
CA GLN A 557 13.01 13.20 38.02
C GLN A 557 12.50 11.76 37.87
N LEU A 558 12.15 11.09 38.98
CA LEU A 558 11.65 9.71 38.97
C LEU A 558 10.18 9.60 38.53
N MET A 559 9.49 10.73 38.36
CA MET A 559 8.04 10.73 38.07
C MET A 559 7.72 10.15 36.69
N GLU A 560 8.63 10.24 35.73
CA GLU A 560 8.48 9.67 34.38
C GLU A 560 8.84 8.18 34.29
N ASN A 561 9.44 7.62 35.34
CA ASN A 561 9.87 6.22 35.35
C ASN A 561 8.70 5.27 35.51
N GLU A 562 8.79 4.12 34.85
CA GLU A 562 7.82 3.05 35.01
C GLU A 562 8.04 2.36 36.37
N VAL A 563 6.93 2.01 37.05
CA VAL A 563 6.96 1.30 38.33
C VAL A 563 6.03 0.10 38.29
N SER A 564 6.41 -0.97 38.99
CA SER A 564 5.54 -2.11 39.29
C SER A 564 5.71 -2.49 40.76
N GLY A 565 4.59 -2.75 41.45
CA GLY A 565 4.58 -3.01 42.89
C GLY A 565 4.94 -1.82 43.78
N LEU A 566 5.13 -0.63 43.21
CA LEU A 566 5.56 0.60 43.92
C LEU A 566 4.61 1.78 43.66
N LEU A 567 4.60 2.70 44.62
CA LEU A 567 4.00 4.03 44.55
C LEU A 567 5.10 5.10 44.63
N LYS A 568 5.00 6.11 43.77
CA LYS A 568 5.88 7.30 43.77
C LYS A 568 5.16 8.44 44.49
N ASP A 569 5.58 8.75 45.70
CA ASP A 569 4.97 9.78 46.53
C ASP A 569 5.74 11.10 46.40
N LEU A 570 5.26 12.01 45.55
CA LEU A 570 5.91 13.29 45.28
C LEU A 570 5.93 14.26 46.47
N PRO A 571 4.83 14.47 47.24
CA PRO A 571 4.86 15.30 48.44
C PRO A 571 5.89 14.84 49.48
N PHE A 572 5.96 13.52 49.74
CA PHE A 572 6.88 12.96 50.73
C PHE A 572 8.26 12.59 50.15
N LYS A 573 8.42 12.66 48.81
CA LYS A 573 9.63 12.33 48.06
C LYS A 573 10.17 10.93 48.39
N LYS A 574 9.28 9.94 48.44
CA LYS A 574 9.61 8.56 48.80
C LYS A 574 8.96 7.53 47.88
N LEU A 575 9.64 6.40 47.69
CA LEU A 575 9.07 5.18 47.13
C LEU A 575 8.43 4.37 48.27
N SER A 576 7.30 3.72 47.99
CA SER A 576 6.63 2.82 48.93
C SER A 576 6.04 1.65 48.17
N TYR A 577 5.95 0.47 48.78
CA TYR A 577 5.25 -0.66 48.15
C TYR A 577 3.76 -0.34 48.00
N LEU A 578 3.15 -0.87 46.94
CA LEU A 578 1.71 -0.78 46.73
C LEU A 578 0.99 -1.45 47.91
N GLU A 579 0.00 -0.76 48.47
CA GLU A 579 -0.77 -1.24 49.62
C GLU A 579 -2.15 -1.73 49.17
N THR A 580 -2.62 -2.80 49.78
CA THR A 580 -4.01 -3.27 49.68
C THR A 580 -4.64 -3.14 51.06
N THR A 581 -5.82 -2.54 51.17
CA THR A 581 -6.48 -2.37 52.48
C THR A 581 -7.83 -3.06 52.52
N ARG A 582 -8.18 -3.67 53.65
CA ARG A 582 -9.49 -4.29 53.87
C ARG A 582 -10.07 -3.91 55.24
N PRO A 583 -11.27 -3.31 55.32
CA PRO A 583 -11.94 -3.03 56.59
C PRO A 583 -12.36 -4.32 57.30
N ILE A 584 -12.01 -4.42 58.58
CA ILE A 584 -12.41 -5.48 59.49
C ILE A 584 -13.18 -4.89 60.68
N SER A 585 -14.09 -5.68 61.24
CA SER A 585 -14.71 -5.40 62.53
C SER A 585 -14.83 -6.67 63.35
N VAL A 586 -14.41 -6.63 64.61
CA VAL A 586 -14.49 -7.77 65.52
C VAL A 586 -15.13 -7.30 66.82
N THR A 587 -16.13 -8.02 67.31
CA THR A 587 -16.77 -7.77 68.61
C THR A 587 -16.84 -9.07 69.39
N THR A 588 -16.27 -9.11 70.59
CA THR A 588 -16.28 -10.27 71.48
C THR A 588 -16.65 -9.89 72.92
N PHE A 589 -17.13 -10.89 73.67
CA PHE A 589 -17.69 -10.77 75.01
C PHE A 589 -16.95 -11.67 76.00
N GLY A 590 -16.81 -11.21 77.23
CA GLY A 590 -16.28 -12.02 78.31
C GLY A 590 -17.23 -13.16 78.71
N SER A 591 -16.69 -14.16 79.42
CA SER A 591 -17.40 -15.39 79.75
C SER A 591 -18.61 -15.23 80.68
N THR A 592 -18.74 -14.10 81.40
CA THR A 592 -19.87 -13.79 82.28
C THR A 592 -20.77 -12.68 81.72
N ASN A 593 -20.54 -12.24 80.48
CA ASN A 593 -21.42 -11.29 79.80
C ASN A 593 -22.75 -12.00 79.45
N PRO A 594 -23.92 -11.36 79.64
CA PRO A 594 -25.22 -11.99 79.34
C PRO A 594 -25.49 -12.17 77.85
N THR A 595 -24.69 -11.57 76.96
CA THR A 595 -24.85 -11.67 75.51
C THR A 595 -24.49 -13.08 75.03
N PRO A 596 -25.35 -13.75 74.23
CA PRO A 596 -25.06 -15.07 73.70
C PRO A 596 -23.76 -15.14 72.90
N VAL A 597 -23.05 -16.26 73.00
CA VAL A 597 -21.78 -16.48 72.28
C VAL A 597 -21.93 -16.43 70.76
N THR A 598 -23.14 -16.69 70.26
CA THR A 598 -23.53 -16.56 68.85
C THR A 598 -23.52 -15.12 68.34
N ASN A 599 -23.43 -14.12 69.23
CA ASN A 599 -23.37 -12.70 68.87
C ASN A 599 -21.94 -12.20 68.69
N VAL A 600 -20.92 -13.03 68.96
CA VAL A 600 -19.53 -12.66 68.65
C VAL A 600 -19.44 -12.41 67.15
N SER A 601 -19.00 -11.23 66.75
CA SER A 601 -19.02 -10.77 65.38
C SER A 601 -17.61 -10.71 64.82
N PHE A 602 -17.43 -11.24 63.61
CA PHE A 602 -16.24 -11.06 62.80
C PHE A 602 -16.67 -10.66 61.39
N LYS A 603 -16.55 -9.37 61.07
CA LYS A 603 -16.94 -8.80 59.79
C LYS A 603 -15.74 -8.40 58.94
N MET A 604 -15.84 -8.67 57.64
CA MET A 604 -14.92 -8.15 56.63
C MET A 604 -15.75 -7.48 55.53
N ASP A 605 -15.40 -6.24 55.16
CA ASP A 605 -16.19 -5.42 54.22
C ASP A 605 -17.67 -5.27 54.62
N GLY A 606 -17.93 -5.24 55.93
CA GLY A 606 -19.28 -5.17 56.49
C GLY A 606 -20.06 -6.49 56.47
N VAL A 607 -19.52 -7.55 55.84
CA VAL A 607 -20.14 -8.89 55.78
C VAL A 607 -19.75 -9.70 57.00
N GLU A 608 -20.73 -10.30 57.68
CA GLU A 608 -20.51 -11.20 58.82
C GLU A 608 -19.99 -12.57 58.38
N TYR A 609 -18.89 -13.01 59.00
CA TYR A 609 -18.27 -14.30 58.76
C TYR A 609 -18.52 -15.28 59.91
N ASN A 610 -18.78 -14.82 61.13
CA ASN A 610 -19.24 -15.68 62.22
C ASN A 610 -20.78 -15.72 62.28
N ILE A 611 -21.40 -16.39 61.29
CA ILE A 611 -22.85 -16.57 61.23
C ILE A 611 -23.25 -17.94 61.77
N SER A 612 -24.11 -17.95 62.79
CA SER A 612 -24.63 -19.20 63.39
C SER A 612 -25.67 -19.91 62.51
N SER A 613 -26.22 -19.22 61.51
CA SER A 613 -27.31 -19.70 60.65
C SER A 613 -26.87 -20.30 59.31
N GLN A 614 -25.59 -20.17 58.91
CA GLN A 614 -25.06 -20.75 57.67
C GLN A 614 -23.63 -21.25 57.89
N GLY A 615 -23.37 -22.52 57.62
CA GLY A 615 -22.09 -23.17 57.93
C GLY A 615 -22.01 -23.71 59.36
N GLN A 616 -20.81 -24.06 59.82
CA GLN A 616 -20.58 -24.58 61.18
C GLN A 616 -20.46 -23.44 62.20
N PRO A 617 -21.24 -23.42 63.28
CA PRO A 617 -21.17 -22.35 64.28
C PRO A 617 -19.85 -22.40 65.05
N CYS A 618 -19.25 -21.23 65.33
CA CYS A 618 -18.05 -21.17 66.17
C CYS A 618 -18.35 -21.62 67.60
N ARG A 619 -17.46 -22.43 68.17
CA ARG A 619 -17.65 -23.04 69.48
C ARG A 619 -17.36 -22.06 70.61
N ASN A 620 -18.05 -22.25 71.73
CA ASN A 620 -17.76 -21.53 72.96
C ASN A 620 -16.43 -22.00 73.57
N ASN A 621 -15.82 -21.16 74.41
CA ASN A 621 -14.56 -21.41 75.13
C ASN A 621 -13.35 -21.63 74.21
N THR A 622 -13.29 -20.88 73.11
CA THR A 622 -12.25 -21.02 72.06
C THR A 622 -11.44 -19.75 71.84
N ILE A 623 -10.19 -19.92 71.40
CA ILE A 623 -9.44 -18.87 70.70
C ILE A 623 -9.61 -19.07 69.19
N ASN A 624 -9.95 -18.00 68.49
CA ASN A 624 -10.32 -18.03 67.08
C ASN A 624 -9.31 -17.22 66.29
N LEU A 625 -8.86 -17.73 65.15
CA LEU A 625 -7.79 -17.15 64.35
C LEU A 625 -8.21 -17.02 62.88
N VAL A 626 -7.88 -15.88 62.28
CA VAL A 626 -8.02 -15.63 60.84
C VAL A 626 -6.72 -15.00 60.34
N ALA A 627 -6.10 -15.61 59.33
CA ALA A 627 -4.90 -15.09 58.68
C ALA A 627 -5.26 -14.32 57.41
N PHE A 628 -4.43 -13.34 57.05
CA PHE A 628 -4.59 -12.50 55.88
C PHE A 628 -3.26 -12.43 55.13
N ASN A 629 -3.32 -12.73 53.84
CA ASN A 629 -2.15 -12.66 52.98
C ASN A 629 -1.57 -11.23 52.96
N LYS A 630 -0.26 -11.12 53.11
CA LYS A 630 0.47 -9.85 53.20
C LYS A 630 0.31 -8.93 52.00
N ASN A 631 0.06 -9.45 50.79
CA ASN A 631 -0.06 -8.61 49.59
C ASN A 631 -1.52 -8.26 49.29
N SER A 632 -2.40 -9.27 49.28
CA SER A 632 -3.78 -9.15 48.80
C SER A 632 -4.80 -8.86 49.90
N VAL A 633 -4.44 -9.07 51.18
CA VAL A 633 -5.37 -9.07 52.31
C VAL A 633 -6.55 -10.03 52.11
N VAL A 634 -6.36 -11.05 51.26
CA VAL A 634 -7.31 -12.15 51.14
C VAL A 634 -7.16 -13.00 52.41
N PRO A 635 -8.25 -13.18 53.17
CA PRO A 635 -8.25 -14.01 54.36
C PRO A 635 -8.18 -15.48 53.96
N TYR A 636 -7.51 -16.27 54.79
CA TYR A 636 -7.41 -17.70 54.63
C TYR A 636 -7.35 -18.40 55.99
N ALA A 637 -7.79 -19.66 56.02
CA ALA A 637 -7.62 -20.52 57.19
C ALA A 637 -6.19 -21.07 57.20
N GLY A 638 -5.46 -20.87 58.30
CA GLY A 638 -4.10 -21.39 58.44
C GLY A 638 -4.04 -22.91 58.40
N LEU A 639 -5.08 -23.58 58.92
CA LEU A 639 -5.27 -25.02 58.75
C LEU A 639 -6.48 -25.29 57.84
N PRO A 640 -6.28 -25.91 56.67
CA PRO A 640 -7.36 -26.27 55.76
C PRO A 640 -8.08 -27.53 56.28
N LEU A 641 -9.03 -27.32 57.18
CA LEU A 641 -9.83 -28.40 57.76
C LEU A 641 -11.07 -28.70 56.90
N SER A 642 -11.58 -29.93 56.98
CA SER A 642 -12.86 -30.29 56.37
C SER A 642 -13.97 -29.39 56.92
N PHE A 643 -14.98 -29.06 56.10
CA PHE A 643 -16.04 -28.13 56.49
C PHE A 643 -16.92 -28.60 57.65
N GLN A 644 -16.76 -29.86 58.06
CA GLN A 644 -17.45 -30.51 59.19
C GLN A 644 -16.58 -30.55 60.45
N ASP A 645 -15.29 -30.24 60.37
CA ASP A 645 -14.38 -30.26 61.50
C ASP A 645 -14.74 -29.12 62.48
N PRO A 646 -15.02 -29.42 63.76
CA PRO A 646 -15.42 -28.41 64.74
C PRO A 646 -14.39 -27.29 64.98
N ARG A 647 -13.14 -27.49 64.55
CA ARG A 647 -12.07 -26.49 64.64
C ARG A 647 -12.05 -25.51 63.47
N THR A 648 -13.01 -25.58 62.56
CA THR A 648 -13.28 -24.53 61.57
C THR A 648 -14.74 -24.09 61.65
N CYS A 649 -15.01 -22.80 61.48
CA CYS A 649 -16.35 -22.26 61.67
C CYS A 649 -16.64 -21.01 60.83
N GLY A 650 -17.92 -20.62 60.82
CA GLY A 650 -18.45 -19.49 60.08
C GLY A 650 -19.03 -19.84 58.71
N ARG A 651 -19.22 -18.80 57.89
CA ARG A 651 -19.70 -18.90 56.50
C ARG A 651 -18.71 -19.65 55.62
N GLN A 652 -19.17 -20.36 54.58
CA GLN A 652 -18.30 -20.96 53.55
C GLN A 652 -17.74 -19.92 52.55
N PRO A 653 -16.46 -20.02 52.14
CA PRO A 653 -15.43 -20.91 52.70
C PRO A 653 -15.13 -20.53 54.15
N GLN A 654 -14.99 -21.51 55.05
CA GLN A 654 -14.76 -21.27 56.47
C GLN A 654 -13.32 -20.82 56.69
N LEU A 655 -13.16 -19.60 57.21
CA LEU A 655 -11.87 -18.91 57.35
C LEU A 655 -11.39 -18.84 58.80
N ILE A 656 -12.26 -19.16 59.76
CA ILE A 656 -12.00 -19.03 61.20
C ILE A 656 -11.56 -20.40 61.72
N ASN A 657 -10.28 -20.55 62.07
CA ASN A 657 -9.83 -21.71 62.84
C ASN A 657 -10.08 -21.45 64.33
N SER A 658 -10.75 -22.38 65.02
CA SER A 658 -11.32 -22.21 66.36
C SER A 658 -10.85 -23.33 67.28
N PHE A 659 -10.03 -23.04 68.29
CA PHE A 659 -9.40 -24.06 69.14
C PHE A 659 -9.89 -23.98 70.59
N LEU A 660 -10.31 -25.12 71.14
CA LEU A 660 -10.51 -25.32 72.58
C LEU A 660 -9.17 -25.46 73.30
N LEU A 661 -9.16 -25.30 74.62
CA LEU A 661 -7.97 -25.51 75.45
C LEU A 661 -7.30 -26.88 75.21
N SER A 662 -8.10 -27.95 75.05
CA SER A 662 -7.60 -29.31 74.79
C SER A 662 -7.04 -29.52 73.37
N GLU A 663 -7.25 -28.57 72.46
CA GLU A 663 -6.85 -28.65 71.05
C GLU A 663 -5.72 -27.68 70.72
N LEU A 664 -5.23 -26.91 71.69
CA LEU A 664 -4.06 -26.05 71.51
C LEU A 664 -2.78 -26.87 71.33
N GLU A 665 -2.74 -28.09 71.86
CA GLU A 665 -1.67 -29.08 71.70
C GLU A 665 -2.25 -30.49 71.66
N THR A 666 -2.22 -31.12 70.48
CA THR A 666 -2.77 -32.48 70.28
C THR A 666 -1.67 -33.52 70.08
N ASN A 667 -0.44 -33.08 69.76
CA ASN A 667 0.67 -33.90 69.26
C ASN A 667 0.40 -34.63 67.92
N LEU A 668 -0.68 -34.27 67.22
CA LEU A 668 -1.05 -34.83 65.92
C LEU A 668 -0.72 -33.88 64.75
N ASN A 669 -0.02 -32.78 65.04
CA ASN A 669 0.32 -31.71 64.08
C ASN A 669 -0.92 -31.07 63.42
N ASP A 670 -2.01 -30.97 64.17
CA ASP A 670 -3.30 -30.39 63.76
C ASP A 670 -3.84 -29.37 64.80
N ASP A 671 -2.93 -28.83 65.62
CA ASP A 671 -3.19 -27.94 66.75
C ASP A 671 -2.80 -26.47 66.43
N LEU A 672 -2.81 -25.60 67.45
CA LEU A 672 -2.44 -24.19 67.27
C LEU A 672 -1.00 -24.03 66.78
N ALA A 673 -0.07 -24.91 67.17
CA ALA A 673 1.31 -24.82 66.73
C ALA A 673 1.43 -25.11 65.23
N ALA A 674 0.68 -26.10 64.73
CA ALA A 674 0.57 -26.37 63.30
C ALA A 674 -0.06 -25.20 62.53
N TYR A 675 -1.09 -24.55 63.09
CA TYR A 675 -1.64 -23.31 62.51
C TYR A 675 -0.56 -22.24 62.40
N VAL A 676 0.19 -21.99 63.48
CA VAL A 676 1.24 -20.95 63.50
C VAL A 676 2.32 -21.24 62.46
N ASP A 677 2.71 -22.49 62.25
CA ASP A 677 3.71 -22.88 61.25
C ASP A 677 3.21 -22.78 59.81
N ALA A 678 1.90 -22.95 59.59
CA ALA A 678 1.29 -22.82 58.28
C ALA A 678 1.13 -21.36 57.80
N ILE A 679 1.20 -20.38 58.70
CA ILE A 679 1.11 -18.96 58.33
C ILE A 679 2.43 -18.47 57.73
N GLN A 680 2.36 -17.82 56.56
CA GLN A 680 3.53 -17.30 55.87
C GLN A 680 4.11 -16.08 56.58
N GLU A 681 5.42 -15.87 56.43
CA GLU A 681 6.10 -14.70 56.98
C GLU A 681 5.45 -13.40 56.48
N SER A 682 5.27 -12.43 57.39
CA SER A 682 4.59 -11.14 57.18
C SER A 682 3.08 -11.19 56.98
N ASP A 683 2.44 -12.36 56.95
CA ASP A 683 0.97 -12.44 56.96
C ASP A 683 0.40 -11.93 58.30
N SER A 684 -0.70 -11.19 58.21
CA SER A 684 -1.38 -10.63 59.37
C SER A 684 -2.33 -11.65 59.96
N VAL A 685 -2.39 -11.75 61.29
CA VAL A 685 -3.29 -12.68 61.99
C VAL A 685 -4.10 -11.94 63.02
N ILE A 686 -5.41 -12.13 62.99
CA ILE A 686 -6.31 -11.67 64.04
C ILE A 686 -6.63 -12.86 64.93
N LEU A 687 -6.51 -12.68 66.24
CA LEU A 687 -7.01 -13.62 67.23
C LEU A 687 -8.15 -12.97 68.01
N PHE A 688 -9.21 -13.71 68.29
CA PHE A 688 -10.28 -13.23 69.16
C PHE A 688 -10.89 -14.38 69.97
N SER A 689 -11.29 -14.07 71.20
CA SER A 689 -11.89 -15.05 72.11
C SER A 689 -13.37 -15.28 71.85
N ILE A 690 -13.87 -16.46 72.19
CA ILE A 690 -15.30 -16.72 72.42
C ILE A 690 -15.42 -17.42 73.78
N GLY A 691 -16.10 -16.80 74.75
CA GLY A 691 -16.26 -17.36 76.10
C GLY A 691 -14.98 -17.37 76.92
N ASN A 692 -14.61 -18.52 77.51
CA ASN A 692 -13.40 -18.69 78.31
C ASN A 692 -12.39 -19.64 77.64
N PRO A 693 -11.39 -19.13 76.90
CA PRO A 693 -10.34 -19.94 76.29
C PRO A 693 -9.29 -20.48 77.28
N GLY A 694 -9.36 -20.11 78.56
CA GLY A 694 -8.46 -20.62 79.60
C GLY A 694 -6.98 -20.17 79.47
N TYR A 695 -6.72 -18.90 79.15
CA TYR A 695 -5.36 -18.37 78.87
C TYR A 695 -4.28 -18.75 79.90
N GLN A 696 -4.64 -18.79 81.19
CA GLN A 696 -3.69 -19.10 82.26
C GLN A 696 -3.26 -20.59 82.23
N SER A 697 -4.11 -21.45 81.68
CA SER A 697 -3.87 -22.89 81.52
C SER A 697 -3.16 -23.26 80.22
N TRP A 698 -2.85 -22.30 79.34
CA TRP A 698 -2.07 -22.57 78.12
C TRP A 698 -0.64 -22.98 78.49
N SER A 699 -0.11 -23.98 77.80
CA SER A 699 1.25 -24.48 78.04
C SER A 699 2.32 -23.44 77.68
N ALA A 700 3.53 -23.63 78.20
CA ALA A 700 4.67 -22.78 77.84
C ALA A 700 5.00 -22.84 76.34
N ASN A 701 4.81 -24.00 75.70
CA ASN A 701 5.10 -24.19 74.29
C ASN A 701 4.12 -23.41 73.40
N VAL A 702 2.80 -23.48 73.65
CA VAL A 702 1.78 -22.64 72.99
C VAL A 702 2.12 -21.14 73.12
N LYS A 703 2.44 -20.70 74.35
CA LYS A 703 2.76 -19.30 74.62
C LYS A 703 4.02 -18.83 73.86
N ASN A 704 5.06 -19.67 73.80
CA ASN A 704 6.29 -19.36 73.06
C ASN A 704 6.04 -19.33 71.54
N LYS A 705 5.22 -20.25 71.01
CA LYS A 705 4.93 -20.35 69.58
C LYS A 705 4.22 -19.12 69.02
N LEU A 706 3.28 -18.57 69.79
CA LEU A 706 2.60 -17.31 69.48
C LEU A 706 3.55 -16.10 69.48
N GLY A 707 4.76 -16.23 70.04
CA GLY A 707 5.85 -15.28 69.91
C GLY A 707 6.14 -14.91 68.45
N SER A 708 6.00 -15.85 67.52
CA SER A 708 6.19 -15.58 66.08
C SER A 708 5.14 -14.68 65.45
N PHE A 709 3.99 -14.44 66.11
CA PHE A 709 3.01 -13.42 65.72
C PHE A 709 3.24 -12.06 66.40
N GLY A 710 4.36 -11.90 67.11
CA GLY A 710 4.65 -10.73 67.94
C GLY A 710 3.99 -10.76 69.32
N ILE A 711 3.42 -11.88 69.75
CA ILE A 711 2.73 -12.01 71.04
C ILE A 711 3.71 -12.51 72.11
N SER A 712 4.04 -11.69 73.09
CA SER A 712 4.94 -12.12 74.18
C SER A 712 4.22 -12.99 75.23
N VAL A 713 4.99 -13.87 75.88
CA VAL A 713 4.51 -14.68 77.02
C VAL A 713 3.95 -13.80 78.15
N ALA A 714 4.57 -12.64 78.39
CA ALA A 714 4.11 -11.67 79.39
C ALA A 714 2.72 -11.10 79.05
N GLN A 715 2.47 -10.77 77.77
CA GLN A 715 1.15 -10.30 77.33
C GLN A 715 0.06 -11.38 77.53
N ILE A 716 0.35 -12.65 77.24
CA ILE A 716 -0.61 -13.75 77.46
C ILE A 716 -0.86 -13.97 78.95
N ASN A 717 0.20 -14.02 79.77
CA ASN A 717 0.08 -14.22 81.23
C ASN A 717 -0.68 -13.09 81.93
N SER A 718 -0.77 -11.91 81.31
CA SER A 718 -1.57 -10.80 81.83
C SER A 718 -3.09 -10.95 81.58
N LEU A 719 -3.54 -11.96 80.82
CA LEU A 719 -4.95 -12.21 80.56
C LEU A 719 -5.63 -12.96 81.71
N LEU A 720 -6.84 -12.54 82.09
CA LEU A 720 -7.68 -13.29 83.03
C LEU A 720 -8.50 -14.34 82.27
N ASN A 721 -8.67 -15.53 82.85
CA ASN A 721 -9.55 -16.55 82.27
C ASN A 721 -10.97 -15.98 82.09
N GLY A 722 -11.53 -16.11 80.90
CA GLY A 722 -12.85 -15.58 80.55
C GLY A 722 -12.88 -14.10 80.15
N GLU A 723 -11.73 -13.41 80.12
CA GLU A 723 -11.65 -12.04 79.62
C GLU A 723 -11.74 -11.98 78.08
N PRO A 724 -12.55 -11.05 77.51
CA PRO A 724 -12.60 -10.85 76.07
C PRO A 724 -11.32 -10.18 75.57
N VAL A 725 -10.74 -10.73 74.50
CA VAL A 725 -9.55 -10.13 73.87
C VAL A 725 -9.64 -10.22 72.35
N ILE A 726 -9.15 -9.17 71.68
CA ILE A 726 -8.83 -9.18 70.25
C ILE A 726 -7.34 -8.87 70.13
N ILE A 727 -6.59 -9.70 69.42
CA ILE A 727 -5.15 -9.55 69.23
C ILE A 727 -4.87 -9.38 67.74
N LEU A 728 -4.10 -8.35 67.40
CA LEU A 728 -3.54 -8.16 66.06
C LEU A 728 -2.08 -8.54 66.09
N GLY A 729 -1.74 -9.63 65.42
CA GLY A 729 -0.37 -10.13 65.25
C GLY A 729 0.05 -10.14 63.79
N ARG A 730 1.35 -10.32 63.56
CA ARG A 730 1.95 -10.52 62.24
C ARG A 730 3.06 -11.55 62.33
N LYS A 731 3.05 -12.54 61.45
CA LYS A 731 4.10 -13.58 61.42
C LYS A 731 5.46 -12.93 61.16
N GLY A 732 6.47 -13.29 61.97
CA GLY A 732 7.81 -12.73 61.91
C GLY A 732 8.04 -11.49 62.79
N ALA A 733 6.98 -10.92 63.36
CA ALA A 733 7.12 -9.73 64.20
C ALA A 733 7.78 -10.09 65.55
N SER A 734 8.64 -9.20 66.06
CA SER A 734 9.33 -9.42 67.34
C SER A 734 8.33 -9.58 68.50
N PRO A 735 8.52 -10.56 69.41
CA PRO A 735 7.63 -10.75 70.57
C PRO A 735 7.44 -9.46 71.37
N GLY A 736 6.18 -9.08 71.64
CA GLY A 736 5.80 -7.83 72.30
C GLY A 736 5.16 -6.79 71.37
N SER A 737 5.33 -6.93 70.04
CA SER A 737 4.80 -5.98 69.05
C SER A 737 3.30 -6.16 68.73
N ALA A 738 2.70 -7.30 69.08
CA ALA A 738 1.28 -7.55 68.84
C ALA A 738 0.39 -6.61 69.66
N LYS A 739 -0.69 -6.13 69.04
CA LYS A 739 -1.63 -5.18 69.67
C LYS A 739 -2.80 -5.92 70.30
N PHE A 740 -2.94 -5.80 71.62
CA PHE A 740 -4.06 -6.33 72.37
C PHE A 740 -5.14 -5.26 72.53
N ILE A 741 -6.37 -5.59 72.16
CA ILE A 741 -7.56 -4.79 72.44
C ILE A 741 -8.28 -5.50 73.58
N ARG A 742 -8.36 -4.82 74.73
CA ARG A 742 -8.90 -5.32 76.00
C ARG A 742 -9.68 -4.22 76.70
N THR A 743 -10.43 -4.58 77.73
CA THR A 743 -11.12 -3.63 78.61
C THR A 743 -10.30 -3.36 79.86
N SER A 744 -10.39 -2.14 80.39
CA SER A 744 -9.88 -1.80 81.73
C SER A 744 -10.97 -1.83 82.80
N SER A 745 -12.23 -2.12 82.43
CA SER A 745 -13.38 -2.13 83.34
C SER A 745 -13.54 -3.49 84.03
N ALA A 746 -13.80 -3.48 85.34
CA ALA A 746 -14.01 -4.69 86.15
C ALA A 746 -15.52 -4.98 86.40
N PRO A 747 -15.95 -6.26 86.49
CA PRO A 747 -15.16 -7.45 86.19
C PRO A 747 -14.93 -7.60 84.69
N ALA A 748 -13.69 -7.88 84.28
CA ALA A 748 -13.30 -7.94 82.87
C ALA A 748 -14.08 -9.03 82.09
N THR A 749 -14.45 -10.12 82.78
CA THR A 749 -15.26 -11.23 82.25
C THR A 749 -16.69 -10.85 81.89
N ALA A 750 -17.21 -9.70 82.34
CA ALA A 750 -18.55 -9.22 81.99
C ALA A 750 -18.55 -8.21 80.83
N GLN A 751 -17.39 -7.80 80.33
CA GLN A 751 -17.28 -6.68 79.39
C GLN A 751 -17.41 -7.12 77.92
N THR A 752 -17.58 -6.13 77.04
CA THR A 752 -17.51 -6.26 75.58
C THR A 752 -16.27 -5.54 75.07
N VAL A 753 -15.59 -6.13 74.09
CA VAL A 753 -14.48 -5.49 73.39
C VAL A 753 -14.78 -5.49 71.90
N SER A 754 -14.60 -4.35 71.25
CA SER A 754 -14.79 -4.20 69.81
C SER A 754 -13.60 -3.52 69.15
N LEU A 755 -13.31 -3.91 67.91
CA LEU A 755 -12.32 -3.30 67.03
C LEU A 755 -12.98 -3.02 65.69
N SER A 756 -12.76 -1.85 65.13
CA SER A 756 -12.99 -1.56 63.71
C SER A 756 -11.75 -0.87 63.15
N LYS A 757 -11.12 -1.47 62.14
CA LYS A 757 -9.87 -0.98 61.54
C LYS A 757 -9.69 -1.56 60.13
N ASN A 758 -8.84 -0.96 59.31
CA ASN A 758 -8.37 -1.59 58.08
C ASN A 758 -7.15 -2.47 58.36
N ILE A 759 -7.16 -3.71 57.89
CA ILE A 759 -5.91 -4.48 57.68
C ILE A 759 -5.28 -3.97 56.40
N THR A 760 -3.99 -3.68 56.46
CA THR A 760 -3.20 -3.20 55.31
C THR A 760 -2.16 -4.26 54.97
N GLY A 761 -2.28 -4.81 53.78
CA GLY A 761 -1.25 -5.61 53.14
C GLY A 761 -0.35 -4.71 52.29
N ARG A 762 0.91 -5.09 52.14
CA ARG A 762 1.90 -4.43 51.28
C ARG A 762 2.59 -5.46 50.43
N TYR A 763 2.91 -5.08 49.21
CA TYR A 763 3.80 -5.85 48.36
C TYR A 763 5.17 -6.01 49.04
N SER A 764 5.83 -7.15 48.85
CA SER A 764 7.19 -7.41 49.36
C SER A 764 8.28 -7.17 48.32
N SER A 765 7.92 -6.84 47.08
CA SER A 765 8.87 -6.54 46.00
C SER A 765 8.27 -5.61 44.97
N GLY A 766 9.15 -4.94 44.23
CA GLY A 766 8.78 -4.04 43.15
C GLY A 766 10.01 -3.59 42.37
N TYR A 767 9.76 -2.90 41.26
CA TYR A 767 10.85 -2.32 40.46
C TYR A 767 10.54 -0.89 40.01
N LEU A 768 11.61 -0.13 39.81
CA LEU A 768 11.61 1.18 39.16
C LEU A 768 12.46 1.07 37.89
N LYS A 769 11.87 1.33 36.73
CA LYS A 769 12.49 1.19 35.42
C LYS A 769 12.71 2.56 34.77
N SER A 770 13.93 2.82 34.31
CA SER A 770 14.31 4.10 33.70
C SER A 770 13.53 4.40 32.42
N SER A 771 13.50 5.68 32.04
CA SER A 771 13.28 6.07 30.65
C SER A 771 14.35 5.44 29.75
N LEU A 772 14.16 5.49 28.44
CA LEU A 772 15.20 5.10 27.49
C LEU A 772 16.43 6.00 27.66
N ILE A 773 17.62 5.41 27.71
CA ILE A 773 18.90 6.10 27.88
C ILE A 773 19.66 6.00 26.56
N GLY A 774 20.16 7.11 26.05
CA GLY A 774 20.83 7.19 24.75
C GLY A 774 19.95 7.84 23.65
N PRO A 775 20.35 7.71 22.37
CA PRO A 775 21.33 6.76 21.92
C PRO A 775 22.76 7.20 22.20
N ALA A 776 23.66 6.23 22.37
CA ALA A 776 25.06 6.45 22.63
C ALA A 776 25.90 6.20 21.37
N LYS A 777 26.92 7.03 21.17
CA LYS A 777 28.03 6.73 20.26
C LYS A 777 29.02 5.76 20.91
N SER A 778 29.19 5.83 22.23
CA SER A 778 29.94 4.85 23.03
C SER A 778 29.45 4.85 24.47
N TRP A 779 29.30 3.68 25.07
CA TRP A 779 29.00 3.53 26.50
C TRP A 779 30.27 3.65 27.35
N VAL A 780 30.15 4.18 28.57
CA VAL A 780 31.32 4.39 29.45
C VAL A 780 31.11 3.74 30.82
N LYS A 781 30.14 4.20 31.63
CA LYS A 781 30.04 3.75 33.02
C LYS A 781 28.65 3.89 33.63
N PHE A 782 28.25 2.92 34.44
CA PHE A 782 27.06 2.95 35.29
C PHE A 782 27.45 3.17 36.76
N ILE A 783 26.78 4.12 37.43
CA ILE A 783 27.01 4.48 38.83
C ILE A 783 25.69 4.41 39.61
N PRO A 784 25.36 3.26 40.23
CA PRO A 784 24.15 3.10 41.04
C PRO A 784 24.36 3.51 42.51
N ARG A 785 23.42 4.26 43.10
CA ARG A 785 23.38 4.55 44.54
C ARG A 785 21.94 4.51 45.05
N ALA A 786 21.65 3.55 45.91
CA ALA A 786 20.40 3.45 46.65
C ALA A 786 20.70 3.33 48.15
N ALA A 787 19.73 3.71 48.99
CA ALA A 787 19.81 3.56 50.44
C ALA A 787 18.72 2.57 50.91
N ALA A 788 19.17 1.44 51.45
CA ALA A 788 18.32 0.54 52.23
C ALA A 788 17.80 1.30 53.46
N ILE A 789 16.51 1.14 53.76
CA ILE A 789 15.88 1.68 54.96
C ILE A 789 16.18 0.75 56.14
N GLU A 790 16.03 -0.55 55.91
CA GLU A 790 16.24 -1.60 56.92
C GLU A 790 17.27 -2.63 56.46
N PRO A 791 17.93 -3.37 57.38
CA PRO A 791 18.88 -4.43 57.03
C PRO A 791 18.27 -5.58 56.20
N SER A 792 16.95 -5.75 56.21
CA SER A 792 16.24 -6.76 55.43
C SER A 792 15.96 -6.35 53.98
N ASP A 793 16.24 -5.09 53.61
CA ASP A 793 16.01 -4.62 52.26
C ASP A 793 17.07 -5.16 51.29
N GLU A 794 16.63 -5.90 50.28
CA GLU A 794 17.43 -6.33 49.15
C GLU A 794 17.31 -5.31 48.00
N VAL A 795 18.46 -4.87 47.47
CA VAL A 795 18.53 -3.94 46.34
C VAL A 795 19.50 -4.43 45.28
N THR A 796 19.04 -4.45 44.02
CA THR A 796 19.90 -4.72 42.86
C THR A 796 19.51 -3.86 41.67
N PHE A 797 20.45 -3.66 40.75
CA PHE A 797 20.17 -3.05 39.45
C PHE A 797 20.39 -4.04 38.30
N SER A 798 19.64 -3.87 37.22
CA SER A 798 19.82 -4.60 35.97
C SER A 798 19.92 -3.63 34.80
N ILE A 799 20.76 -3.96 33.81
CA ILE A 799 20.92 -3.21 32.57
C ILE A 799 20.39 -4.04 31.41
N TYR A 800 19.48 -3.45 30.65
CA TYR A 800 18.94 -3.97 29.41
C TYR A 800 19.49 -3.16 28.24
N GLY A 801 20.02 -3.86 27.24
CA GLY A 801 20.34 -3.32 25.94
C GLY A 801 19.08 -3.22 25.11
N VAL A 802 18.84 -2.06 24.50
CA VAL A 802 17.68 -1.83 23.66
C VAL A 802 18.16 -1.58 22.24
N SER A 803 17.80 -2.50 21.35
CA SER A 803 18.09 -2.40 19.93
C SER A 803 17.36 -1.22 19.29
N PHE A 804 17.77 -0.86 18.09
CA PHE A 804 17.17 0.23 17.33
C PHE A 804 15.70 -0.01 16.94
N THR A 805 15.27 -1.27 16.88
CA THR A 805 13.86 -1.68 16.68
C THR A 805 13.05 -1.71 17.99
N GLY A 806 13.66 -1.38 19.13
CA GLY A 806 13.01 -1.35 20.44
C GLY A 806 13.03 -2.67 21.22
N THR A 807 13.65 -3.73 20.68
CA THR A 807 13.78 -5.01 21.41
C THR A 807 14.74 -4.87 22.59
N GLU A 808 14.26 -5.17 23.80
CA GLU A 808 15.04 -5.17 25.04
C GLU A 808 15.70 -6.53 25.27
N THR A 809 16.99 -6.54 25.63
CA THR A 809 17.77 -7.74 25.98
C THR A 809 18.46 -7.50 27.31
N LEU A 810 18.29 -8.40 28.30
CA LEU A 810 19.02 -8.31 29.56
C LEU A 810 20.51 -8.54 29.30
N LEU A 811 21.35 -7.54 29.59
CA LEU A 811 22.80 -7.62 29.40
C LEU A 811 23.53 -7.95 30.71
N PHE A 812 23.04 -7.40 31.82
CA PHE A 812 23.65 -7.60 33.13
C PHE A 812 22.62 -7.46 34.25
N ALA A 813 22.68 -8.33 35.26
CA ALA A 813 21.75 -8.34 36.40
C ALA A 813 22.50 -8.29 37.74
N ASN A 814 21.79 -8.05 38.83
CA ASN A 814 22.30 -8.09 40.20
C ASN A 814 23.47 -7.12 40.47
N ILE A 815 23.45 -5.94 39.84
CA ILE A 815 24.48 -4.92 39.99
C ILE A 815 24.30 -4.20 41.33
N SER A 816 25.36 -4.15 42.13
CA SER A 816 25.43 -3.41 43.40
C SER A 816 26.66 -2.49 43.49
N PHE A 817 27.46 -2.42 42.41
CA PHE A 817 28.71 -1.67 42.33
C PHE A 817 28.77 -0.80 41.07
N ASN A 818 29.79 0.05 40.93
CA ASN A 818 30.02 0.82 39.71
C ASN A 818 30.48 -0.11 38.58
N LEU A 819 29.79 -0.10 37.45
CA LEU A 819 30.08 -1.01 36.33
C LEU A 819 30.58 -0.23 35.11
N ASP A 820 31.70 -0.64 34.52
CA ASP A 820 32.18 -0.11 33.24
C ASP A 820 31.35 -0.73 32.10
N LEU A 821 30.96 0.07 31.12
CA LEU A 821 29.99 -0.31 30.08
C LEU A 821 30.62 -0.49 28.69
N ASP A 822 31.94 -0.36 28.57
CA ASP A 822 32.70 -0.43 27.31
C ASP A 822 32.51 -1.77 26.56
N PHE A 823 32.01 -2.81 27.24
CA PHE A 823 31.69 -4.11 26.64
C PHE A 823 30.38 -4.10 25.82
N ILE A 824 29.57 -3.04 25.94
CA ILE A 824 28.29 -2.93 25.25
C ILE A 824 28.53 -2.28 23.89
N ASP A 825 28.23 -3.02 22.83
CA ASP A 825 28.28 -2.51 21.45
C ASP A 825 27.13 -1.51 21.19
N PRO A 826 27.42 -0.22 20.95
CA PRO A 826 26.41 0.80 20.69
C PRO A 826 25.73 0.66 19.32
N GLU A 827 26.32 -0.06 18.35
CA GLU A 827 25.63 -0.32 17.08
C GLU A 827 24.50 -1.34 17.26
N ARG A 828 24.74 -2.36 18.10
CA ARG A 828 23.74 -3.37 18.45
C ARG A 828 22.73 -2.87 19.49
N PHE A 829 23.20 -2.17 20.51
CA PHE A 829 22.41 -1.61 21.60
C PHE A 829 22.66 -0.12 21.73
N PRO A 830 22.12 0.69 20.79
CA PRO A 830 22.30 2.14 20.82
C PRO A 830 21.66 2.77 22.04
N TYR A 831 20.68 2.09 22.66
CA TYR A 831 20.02 2.55 23.88
C TYR A 831 20.19 1.55 25.02
N LEU A 832 20.12 2.05 26.26
CA LEU A 832 20.04 1.25 27.47
C LEU A 832 18.77 1.54 28.25
N ARG A 833 18.39 0.59 29.10
CA ARG A 833 17.38 0.76 30.15
C ARG A 833 17.88 0.16 31.45
N VAL A 834 17.75 0.90 32.55
CA VAL A 834 18.18 0.48 33.88
C VAL A 834 16.95 0.16 34.71
N VAL A 835 16.97 -0.98 35.40
CA VAL A 835 15.91 -1.39 36.32
C VAL A 835 16.49 -1.51 37.72
N LEU A 836 15.92 -0.78 38.67
CA LEU A 836 16.14 -0.95 40.10
C LEU A 836 15.13 -1.97 40.62
N ASN A 837 15.61 -3.12 41.09
CA ASN A 837 14.80 -4.14 41.75
C ASN A 837 14.97 -4.00 43.26
N MET A 838 13.86 -4.07 43.98
CA MET A 838 13.85 -4.04 45.45
C MET A 838 12.93 -5.12 46.01
N ARG A 839 13.35 -5.70 47.14
CA ARG A 839 12.60 -6.73 47.85
C ARG A 839 12.82 -6.60 49.35
N ASP A 840 11.77 -6.75 50.15
CA ASP A 840 11.84 -6.90 51.59
C ASP A 840 10.66 -7.75 52.05
N GLU A 841 10.93 -8.94 52.58
CA GLU A 841 9.91 -9.90 53.04
C GLU A 841 9.52 -9.69 54.51
N VAL A 842 10.26 -8.85 55.26
CA VAL A 842 10.16 -8.75 56.72
C VAL A 842 9.49 -7.45 57.16
N ASN A 843 10.06 -6.30 56.79
CA ASN A 843 9.56 -5.00 57.23
C ASN A 843 8.59 -4.36 56.22
N LEU A 844 8.57 -4.89 54.99
CA LEU A 844 7.85 -4.38 53.84
C LEU A 844 8.19 -2.90 53.58
N THR A 845 9.49 -2.56 53.66
CA THR A 845 10.05 -1.24 53.35
C THR A 845 10.63 -1.18 51.94
N ALA A 846 10.32 -0.10 51.21
CA ALA A 846 10.83 0.10 49.86
C ALA A 846 12.14 0.91 49.89
N VAL A 847 13.15 0.44 49.18
CA VAL A 847 14.46 1.10 49.06
C VAL A 847 14.33 2.47 48.39
N GLN A 848 15.09 3.46 48.87
CA GLN A 848 15.09 4.80 48.29
C GLN A 848 16.27 4.98 47.32
N LEU A 849 15.99 5.40 46.09
CA LEU A 849 17.03 5.70 45.10
C LEU A 849 17.66 7.07 45.39
N ASN A 850 18.96 7.11 45.65
CA ASN A 850 19.70 8.36 45.82
C ASN A 850 20.11 8.95 44.46
N LYS A 851 20.77 8.14 43.62
CA LYS A 851 21.09 8.49 42.25
C LYS A 851 21.41 7.25 41.42
N TRP A 852 21.24 7.38 40.11
CA TRP A 852 21.82 6.47 39.13
C TRP A 852 22.30 7.27 37.92
N LEU A 853 23.53 7.03 37.50
CA LEU A 853 24.15 7.75 36.39
C LEU A 853 24.61 6.75 35.35
N VAL A 854 24.41 7.08 34.08
CA VAL A 854 24.98 6.36 32.94
C VAL A 854 25.79 7.36 32.13
N HIS A 855 27.10 7.21 32.12
CA HIS A 855 28.01 8.00 31.28
C HIS A 855 28.13 7.35 29.90
N TYR A 856 28.02 8.16 28.86
CA TYR A 856 28.12 7.76 27.47
C TYR A 856 28.41 8.98 26.57
N GLU A 857 29.03 8.77 25.42
CA GLU A 857 29.19 9.83 24.41
C GLU A 857 27.87 10.02 23.65
N THR A 858 27.34 11.24 23.61
CA THR A 858 26.10 11.54 22.89
C THR A 858 26.31 11.55 21.37
N VAL A 859 25.23 11.34 20.63
CA VAL A 859 25.21 11.37 19.17
C VAL A 859 24.86 12.77 18.64
N ALA A 860 25.09 13.01 17.35
CA ALA A 860 24.58 14.20 16.68
C ALA A 860 23.06 14.16 16.55
N ASP A 861 22.44 15.33 16.46
CA ASP A 861 21.00 15.48 16.26
C ASP A 861 20.74 16.68 15.37
N GLY A 862 19.76 16.53 14.47
CA GLY A 862 19.43 17.53 13.47
C GLY A 862 17.99 17.99 13.52
N ILE A 863 17.67 19.01 12.74
CA ILE A 863 16.29 19.48 12.58
C ILE A 863 16.04 19.85 11.12
N LEU A 864 14.94 19.35 10.59
CA LEU A 864 14.45 19.68 9.27
C LEU A 864 13.78 21.05 9.27
N VAL A 865 14.19 21.90 8.34
CA VAL A 865 13.61 23.23 8.12
C VAL A 865 13.18 23.38 6.67
N TYR A 866 11.99 23.94 6.45
CA TYR A 866 11.49 24.26 5.13
C TYR A 866 11.79 25.72 4.78
N LYS A 867 12.27 25.95 3.56
CA LYS A 867 12.72 27.25 3.06
C LYS A 867 11.88 27.77 1.89
N GLY A 868 10.83 27.06 1.49
CA GLY A 868 9.91 27.50 0.45
C GLY A 868 8.74 28.31 1.00
N GLU A 869 7.83 28.67 0.09
CA GLU A 869 6.56 29.32 0.41
C GLU A 869 5.65 28.36 1.18
N SER A 870 4.97 28.83 2.23
CA SER A 870 4.06 28.00 3.03
C SER A 870 2.65 27.86 2.40
N THR A 871 2.34 28.67 1.39
CA THR A 871 1.06 28.66 0.67
C THR A 871 0.99 27.52 -0.35
N GLN A 872 -0.22 27.06 -0.67
CA GLN A 872 -0.43 26.03 -1.69
C GLN A 872 0.15 26.49 -3.04
N GLN A 873 0.99 25.64 -3.63
CA GLN A 873 1.61 25.83 -4.92
C GLN A 873 0.75 25.15 -6.00
N THR A 874 0.44 25.88 -7.07
CA THR A 874 -0.28 25.34 -8.23
C THR A 874 0.69 25.08 -9.36
N LYS A 875 0.63 23.88 -9.94
CA LYS A 875 1.48 23.44 -11.06
C LYS A 875 0.64 22.78 -12.14
N GLN A 876 1.05 22.92 -13.40
CA GLN A 876 0.48 22.13 -14.48
C GLN A 876 1.03 20.70 -14.45
N GLU A 877 0.25 19.73 -14.91
CA GLU A 877 0.76 18.36 -15.07
C GLU A 877 1.93 18.32 -16.05
N GLY A 878 3.04 17.70 -15.64
CA GLY A 878 4.32 17.72 -16.34
C GLY A 878 5.28 18.81 -15.84
N GLU A 879 4.77 19.89 -15.23
CA GLU A 879 5.61 20.94 -14.64
C GLU A 879 6.28 20.41 -13.37
N SER A 880 7.61 20.49 -13.28
CA SER A 880 8.34 20.02 -12.09
C SER A 880 8.08 20.92 -10.88
N PHE A 881 7.76 20.32 -9.73
CA PHE A 881 7.71 21.02 -8.45
C PHE A 881 8.98 20.74 -7.64
N SER A 882 9.64 21.79 -7.14
CA SER A 882 10.82 21.66 -6.27
C SER A 882 10.55 22.33 -4.93
N ALA A 883 10.65 21.55 -3.85
CA ALA A 883 10.48 22.04 -2.48
C ALA A 883 11.86 22.14 -1.79
N PRO A 884 12.33 23.35 -1.41
CA PRO A 884 13.64 23.52 -0.80
C PRO A 884 13.61 23.30 0.72
N PHE A 885 14.53 22.46 1.20
CA PHE A 885 14.70 22.13 2.60
C PHE A 885 16.14 22.37 3.07
N GLY A 886 16.31 22.48 4.38
CA GLY A 886 17.61 22.41 5.05
C GLY A 886 17.55 21.45 6.23
N PHE A 887 18.66 20.79 6.52
CA PHE A 887 18.81 19.99 7.73
C PHE A 887 19.92 20.61 8.59
N VAL A 888 19.57 21.09 9.78
CA VAL A 888 20.47 21.84 10.66
C VAL A 888 21.00 20.92 11.75
N ASN A 889 22.33 20.80 11.92
CA ASN A 889 22.90 20.15 13.10
C ASN A 889 22.95 21.16 14.26
N TYR A 890 22.09 21.00 15.27
CA TYR A 890 22.05 21.93 16.41
C TYR A 890 22.93 21.49 17.59
N THR A 891 23.60 20.34 17.47
CA THR A 891 24.51 19.75 18.46
C THR A 891 25.96 20.15 18.22
N ASP A 892 26.84 19.85 19.18
CA ASP A 892 28.29 19.95 19.02
C ASP A 892 28.94 18.66 18.51
N LYS A 893 28.14 17.68 18.05
CA LYS A 893 28.58 16.36 17.59
C LYS A 893 28.47 16.22 16.06
N ASN A 894 29.36 15.43 15.47
CA ASN A 894 29.28 15.09 14.04
C ASN A 894 28.41 13.85 13.83
N PHE A 895 27.59 13.86 12.78
CA PHE A 895 27.00 12.64 12.24
C PHE A 895 28.09 11.70 11.71
N THR A 896 27.88 10.39 11.84
CA THR A 896 28.88 9.37 11.46
C THR A 896 28.90 9.07 9.97
N GLN A 897 27.83 9.41 9.24
CA GLN A 897 27.65 9.11 7.82
C GLN A 897 26.69 10.11 7.14
N PRO A 898 26.69 10.22 5.79
CA PRO A 898 25.70 10.98 5.05
C PRO A 898 24.26 10.56 5.39
N LEU A 899 23.32 11.50 5.29
CA LEU A 899 21.93 11.28 5.73
C LEU A 899 21.04 10.96 4.54
N SER A 900 20.19 9.94 4.69
CA SER A 900 19.15 9.61 3.71
C SER A 900 17.94 10.51 3.90
N VAL A 901 17.34 10.98 2.81
CA VAL A 901 16.10 11.75 2.80
C VAL A 901 15.06 10.91 2.09
N ARG A 902 13.99 10.54 2.79
CA ARG A 902 12.82 9.89 2.23
C ARG A 902 11.74 10.94 1.99
N SER A 903 11.23 11.02 0.78
CA SER A 903 10.12 11.90 0.41
C SER A 903 8.92 11.08 -0.02
N GLN A 904 7.74 11.43 0.46
CA GLN A 904 6.48 10.76 0.16
C GLN A 904 5.48 11.79 -0.33
N VAL A 905 4.89 11.54 -1.50
CA VAL A 905 3.80 12.34 -2.04
C VAL A 905 2.53 11.51 -2.00
N VAL A 906 1.48 12.05 -1.38
CA VAL A 906 0.16 11.41 -1.30
C VAL A 906 -0.83 12.27 -2.07
N ASN A 907 -1.47 11.72 -3.08
CA ASN A 907 -2.57 12.38 -3.77
C ASN A 907 -3.85 12.20 -2.95
N ASN A 908 -4.43 13.28 -2.45
CA ASN A 908 -5.58 13.25 -1.54
C ASN A 908 -6.88 12.85 -2.25
N THR A 909 -6.92 12.94 -3.58
CA THR A 909 -8.09 12.57 -4.40
C THR A 909 -8.09 11.09 -4.75
N THR A 910 -6.97 10.56 -5.23
CA THR A 910 -6.85 9.16 -5.68
C THR A 910 -6.36 8.22 -4.58
N GLY A 911 -5.76 8.77 -3.53
CA GLY A 911 -5.06 8.01 -2.49
C GLY A 911 -3.71 7.44 -2.93
N LEU A 912 -3.26 7.71 -4.17
CA LEU A 912 -1.98 7.22 -4.68
C LEU A 912 -0.82 7.78 -3.87
N VAL A 913 0.15 6.90 -3.57
CA VAL A 913 1.35 7.23 -2.79
C VAL A 913 2.57 6.98 -3.66
N SER A 914 3.46 7.98 -3.79
CA SER A 914 4.78 7.81 -4.41
C SER A 914 5.88 8.15 -3.41
N VAL A 915 6.89 7.30 -3.32
CA VAL A 915 8.03 7.48 -2.40
C VAL A 915 9.32 7.59 -3.21
N THR A 916 10.16 8.56 -2.88
CA THR A 916 11.52 8.72 -3.42
C THR A 916 12.52 8.81 -2.27
N THR A 917 13.77 8.45 -2.56
CA THR A 917 14.88 8.59 -1.62
C THR A 917 16.06 9.30 -2.29
N GLN A 918 16.78 10.10 -1.52
CA GLN A 918 18.03 10.74 -1.93
C GLN A 918 18.98 10.81 -0.73
N THR A 919 20.26 11.12 -0.97
CA THR A 919 21.26 11.26 0.09
C THR A 919 21.77 12.69 0.12
N ILE A 920 21.95 13.25 1.32
CA ILE A 920 22.52 14.59 1.55
C ILE A 920 23.81 14.47 2.37
N PRO A 921 24.77 15.38 2.19
CA PRO A 921 25.92 15.46 3.09
C PRO A 921 25.43 15.72 4.51
N ALA A 922 26.07 15.11 5.50
CA ALA A 922 25.71 15.36 6.89
C ALA A 922 26.26 16.73 7.33
N PRO A 923 25.44 17.60 7.94
CA PRO A 923 25.89 18.91 8.39
C PRO A 923 26.88 18.79 9.57
N ILE A 924 27.98 19.54 9.49
CA ILE A 924 28.90 19.72 10.63
C ILE A 924 28.19 20.48 11.77
N PRO A 925 28.66 20.39 13.03
CA PRO A 925 28.10 21.11 14.17
C PRO A 925 27.78 22.58 13.89
N GLY A 926 26.52 22.96 14.07
CA GLY A 926 26.02 24.32 13.86
C GLY A 926 25.73 24.71 12.40
N ASP A 927 26.01 23.85 11.42
CA ASP A 927 25.80 24.12 9.99
C ASP A 927 24.50 23.51 9.44
N THR A 928 24.16 23.81 8.19
CA THR A 928 22.95 23.35 7.51
C THR A 928 23.24 22.72 6.15
N SER A 929 22.83 21.46 5.98
CA SER A 929 22.82 20.82 4.66
C SER A 929 21.55 21.22 3.90
N LYS A 930 21.71 21.99 2.82
CA LYS A 930 20.61 22.44 1.95
C LYS A 930 20.34 21.42 0.85
N PHE A 931 19.09 21.12 0.59
CA PHE A 931 18.67 20.20 -0.47
C PHE A 931 17.29 20.59 -1.02
N SER A 932 16.87 19.97 -2.11
CA SER A 932 15.51 20.12 -2.63
C SER A 932 14.90 18.75 -2.89
N VAL A 933 13.58 18.67 -2.74
CA VAL A 933 12.79 17.50 -3.11
C VAL A 933 12.05 17.83 -4.38
N VAL A 934 12.35 17.10 -5.44
CA VAL A 934 11.71 17.27 -6.75
C VAL A 934 10.55 16.29 -6.86
N VAL A 935 9.36 16.82 -7.12
CA VAL A 935 8.13 16.06 -7.35
C VAL A 935 7.79 16.11 -8.84
N ASP A 936 7.76 14.95 -9.48
CA ASP A 936 7.16 14.78 -10.80
C ASP A 936 5.63 14.88 -10.67
N THR A 937 5.03 15.85 -11.36
CA THR A 937 3.59 16.10 -11.31
C THR A 937 2.77 15.20 -12.23
N LYS A 938 3.41 14.46 -13.13
CA LYS A 938 2.74 13.53 -14.04
C LYS A 938 1.97 12.45 -13.26
N GLY A 939 0.70 12.25 -13.61
CA GLY A 939 -0.21 11.31 -12.96
C GLY A 939 -0.65 11.72 -11.55
N LYS A 940 -0.40 12.97 -11.13
CA LYS A 940 -0.72 13.47 -9.78
C LYS A 940 -1.76 14.59 -9.77
N VAL A 941 -2.61 14.66 -10.79
CA VAL A 941 -3.72 15.62 -10.89
C VAL A 941 -4.54 15.63 -9.59
N GLY A 942 -4.86 16.83 -9.09
CA GLY A 942 -5.53 17.03 -7.81
C GLY A 942 -4.59 17.56 -6.71
N VAL A 943 -5.05 17.47 -5.46
CA VAL A 943 -4.32 17.98 -4.29
C VAL A 943 -3.37 16.91 -3.77
N ASN A 944 -2.12 17.30 -3.50
CA ASN A 944 -1.07 16.41 -3.03
C ASN A 944 -0.40 16.93 -1.75
N ASP A 945 -0.18 16.01 -0.81
CA ASP A 945 0.62 16.22 0.39
C ASP A 945 2.07 15.77 0.14
N LEU A 946 3.05 16.50 0.67
CA LEU A 946 4.46 16.12 0.62
C LEU A 946 5.01 15.92 2.03
N THR A 947 5.38 14.70 2.38
CA THR A 947 6.11 14.37 3.62
C THR A 947 7.58 14.15 3.31
N VAL A 948 8.47 14.82 4.04
CA VAL A 948 9.93 14.67 3.93
C VAL A 948 10.48 14.22 5.27
N PHE A 949 11.26 13.15 5.28
CA PHE A 949 11.91 12.61 6.47
C PHE A 949 13.40 12.44 6.21
N VAL A 950 14.21 13.32 6.82
CA VAL A 950 15.67 13.19 6.83
C VAL A 950 16.06 12.19 7.91
N ASN A 951 17.03 11.34 7.59
CA ASN A 951 17.45 10.23 8.42
C ASN A 951 16.26 9.44 9.00
N PRO A 952 15.57 8.62 8.19
CA PRO A 952 14.40 7.84 8.61
C PRO A 952 14.80 6.68 9.53
N LYS A 953 15.46 7.00 10.63
CA LYS A 953 16.06 6.12 11.62
C LYS A 953 17.11 5.17 10.99
N LEU A 954 18.14 5.73 10.33
CA LEU A 954 19.30 4.96 9.80
C LEU A 954 20.60 5.30 10.52
N VAL A 955 20.74 6.53 11.00
CA VAL A 955 21.83 7.01 11.84
C VAL A 955 21.24 7.34 13.22
N PRO A 956 21.86 6.94 14.34
CA PRO A 956 21.37 7.29 15.67
C PRO A 956 21.27 8.81 15.89
N GLU A 957 20.10 9.28 16.33
CA GLU A 957 19.82 10.65 16.82
C GLU A 957 19.03 10.56 18.13
N GLN A 958 19.08 11.60 18.97
CA GLN A 958 18.29 11.64 20.21
C GLN A 958 16.80 11.72 19.91
N ILE A 959 16.44 12.51 18.89
CA ILE A 959 15.07 12.78 18.47
C ILE A 959 15.02 12.64 16.95
N TYR A 960 13.92 12.05 16.44
CA TYR A 960 13.66 11.97 15.00
C TYR A 960 12.42 12.77 14.57
N ASP A 961 11.55 13.13 15.51
CA ASP A 961 10.31 13.86 15.21
C ASP A 961 10.58 15.23 14.56
N ASN A 962 11.76 15.80 14.85
CA ASN A 962 12.30 17.03 14.30
C ASN A 962 12.92 16.86 12.90
N ASN A 963 13.00 15.62 12.39
CA ASN A 963 13.59 15.32 11.09
C ASN A 963 12.54 15.05 10.02
N VAL A 964 11.26 15.04 10.40
CA VAL A 964 10.12 14.79 9.52
C VAL A 964 9.19 16.00 9.47
N MET A 965 8.77 16.37 8.27
CA MET A 965 7.83 17.45 8.03
C MET A 965 6.83 17.05 6.96
N THR A 966 5.55 17.36 7.19
CA THR A 966 4.49 17.19 6.19
C THR A 966 3.97 18.56 5.74
N LEU A 967 4.05 18.82 4.44
CA LEU A 967 3.41 19.95 3.78
C LEU A 967 2.04 19.49 3.25
N SER A 968 1.02 19.65 4.09
CA SER A 968 -0.36 19.24 3.78
C SER A 968 -1.02 20.17 2.76
N ASN A 969 -1.76 19.58 1.82
CA ASN A 969 -2.44 20.22 0.69
C ASN A 969 -1.55 21.17 -0.10
N HIS A 970 -0.24 20.92 -0.11
CA HIS A 970 0.73 21.93 -0.52
C HIS A 970 0.86 22.04 -2.04
N LEU A 971 0.61 20.97 -2.79
CA LEU A 971 0.75 20.95 -4.25
C LEU A 971 -0.58 20.62 -4.94
N LEU A 972 -1.13 21.59 -5.67
CA LEU A 972 -2.27 21.39 -6.57
C LEU A 972 -1.77 21.20 -8.00
N VAL A 973 -1.95 20.00 -8.55
CA VAL A 973 -1.63 19.71 -9.95
C VAL A 973 -2.89 19.82 -10.80
N LYS A 974 -2.85 20.71 -11.80
CA LYS A 974 -3.90 20.85 -12.80
C LYS A 974 -3.61 19.98 -14.01
N GLY A 975 -4.51 19.03 -14.29
CA GLY A 975 -4.46 18.24 -15.51
C GLY A 975 -4.72 19.12 -16.73
N ASP A 976 -4.21 18.67 -17.87
CA ASP A 976 -4.37 19.35 -19.14
C ASP A 976 -5.58 18.82 -19.90
N VAL A 977 -6.50 19.74 -20.17
CA VAL A 977 -7.81 19.48 -20.79
C VAL A 977 -7.99 20.23 -22.11
N THR A 978 -6.93 20.88 -22.61
CA THR A 978 -7.00 21.65 -23.86
C THR A 978 -6.67 20.74 -25.03
N ALA A 979 -7.47 20.77 -26.10
CA ALA A 979 -7.16 20.01 -27.30
C ALA A 979 -5.95 20.59 -28.06
N PRO A 980 -5.06 19.76 -28.63
CA PRO A 980 -3.99 20.22 -29.49
C PRO A 980 -4.51 20.65 -30.86
N VAL A 981 -3.75 21.49 -31.56
CA VAL A 981 -4.03 21.92 -32.93
C VAL A 981 -3.30 21.01 -33.92
N LEU A 982 -4.05 20.38 -34.83
CA LEU A 982 -3.50 19.60 -35.93
C LEU A 982 -3.54 20.42 -37.23
N SER A 983 -2.40 20.57 -37.90
CA SER A 983 -2.31 21.24 -39.20
C SER A 983 -1.67 20.34 -40.25
N VAL A 984 -2.14 20.46 -41.50
CA VAL A 984 -1.64 19.68 -42.63
C VAL A 984 -1.31 20.60 -43.79
N LEU A 985 -0.08 20.51 -44.28
CA LEU A 985 0.44 21.24 -45.42
C LEU A 985 0.85 20.25 -46.50
N ILE A 986 0.44 20.50 -47.75
CA ILE A 986 0.88 19.72 -48.91
C ILE A 986 1.63 20.66 -49.83
N ASP A 987 2.85 20.29 -50.23
CA ASP A 987 3.78 21.12 -50.99
C ASP A 987 4.00 22.50 -50.32
N GLY A 988 3.94 22.53 -48.99
CA GLY A 988 4.13 23.70 -48.13
C GLY A 988 3.00 24.73 -48.18
N ARG A 989 1.77 24.33 -48.50
CA ARG A 989 0.56 25.16 -48.43
C ARG A 989 -0.63 24.38 -47.88
N VAL A 990 -1.67 25.10 -47.45
CA VAL A 990 -2.98 24.51 -47.14
C VAL A 990 -3.71 24.26 -48.47
N VAL A 991 -4.03 23.00 -48.75
CA VAL A 991 -4.72 22.59 -49.99
C VAL A 991 -6.23 22.75 -49.84
N LYS A 992 -6.89 23.24 -50.90
CA LYS A 992 -8.36 23.29 -50.99
C LYS A 992 -8.90 21.95 -51.48
N ASN A 993 -10.10 21.58 -51.04
CA ASN A 993 -10.70 20.29 -51.40
C ASN A 993 -10.83 20.14 -52.94
N GLY A 994 -10.23 19.09 -53.49
CA GLY A 994 -10.25 18.76 -54.92
C GLY A 994 -9.21 19.47 -55.79
N ASP A 995 -8.26 20.23 -55.19
CA ASP A 995 -7.17 20.88 -55.93
C ASP A 995 -6.13 19.88 -56.44
N HIS A 996 -5.32 20.30 -57.42
CA HIS A 996 -4.23 19.48 -57.94
C HIS A 996 -2.99 19.55 -57.03
N VAL A 997 -2.32 18.41 -56.93
CA VAL A 997 -1.11 18.20 -56.12
C VAL A 997 -0.11 17.46 -56.99
N SER A 998 1.19 17.70 -56.77
CA SER A 998 2.28 16.99 -57.44
C SER A 998 2.11 15.47 -57.33
N ASN A 999 2.60 14.71 -58.32
CA ASN A 999 2.72 13.25 -58.19
C ASN A 999 3.85 12.84 -57.21
N ASN A 1000 4.68 13.79 -56.79
CA ASN A 1000 5.71 13.64 -55.76
C ASN A 1000 5.52 14.68 -54.64
N PRO A 1001 4.40 14.65 -53.89
CA PRO A 1001 4.09 15.73 -52.96
C PRO A 1001 4.86 15.62 -51.66
N LYS A 1002 5.13 16.77 -51.04
CA LYS A 1002 5.63 16.87 -49.67
C LYS A 1002 4.49 17.16 -48.71
N ILE A 1003 4.02 16.16 -47.99
CA ILE A 1003 2.95 16.27 -47.01
C ILE A 1003 3.57 16.45 -45.63
N VAL A 1004 3.26 17.54 -44.95
CA VAL A 1004 3.72 17.85 -43.59
C VAL A 1004 2.50 17.90 -42.67
N VAL A 1005 2.50 17.08 -41.62
CA VAL A 1005 1.49 17.10 -40.57
C VAL A 1005 2.15 17.58 -39.29
N GLN A 1006 1.59 18.61 -38.66
CA GLN A 1006 2.06 19.17 -37.41
C GLN A 1006 0.99 19.05 -36.33
N LEU A 1007 1.40 18.63 -35.13
CA LEU A 1007 0.58 18.64 -33.94
C LEU A 1007 1.20 19.60 -32.92
N GLU A 1008 0.49 20.68 -32.62
CA GLU A 1008 0.90 21.73 -31.70
C GLU A 1008 0.00 21.72 -30.46
N ASP A 1009 0.61 21.72 -29.28
CA ASP A 1009 -0.07 21.68 -27.99
C ASP A 1009 0.29 22.95 -27.20
N ASN A 1010 -0.65 23.49 -26.43
CA ASN A 1010 -0.41 24.65 -25.57
C ASN A 1010 0.23 24.27 -24.22
N ASN A 1011 0.29 22.98 -23.88
CA ASN A 1011 1.01 22.49 -22.71
C ASN A 1011 2.54 22.61 -22.88
N GLN A 1012 3.16 23.45 -22.06
CA GLN A 1012 4.60 23.74 -22.14
C GLN A 1012 5.49 22.72 -21.44
N PHE A 1013 4.92 21.72 -20.77
CA PHE A 1013 5.68 20.79 -19.93
C PHE A 1013 5.48 19.33 -20.33
N LEU A 1014 4.38 19.02 -21.04
CA LEU A 1014 4.04 17.67 -21.44
C LEU A 1014 4.02 17.54 -22.98
N PHE A 1015 5.15 17.12 -23.55
CA PHE A 1015 5.30 17.01 -25.00
C PHE A 1015 5.01 15.61 -25.54
N ARG A 1016 4.40 15.55 -26.73
CA ARG A 1016 4.30 14.31 -27.52
C ARG A 1016 5.68 13.97 -28.10
N THR A 1017 6.35 12.97 -27.52
CA THR A 1017 7.72 12.58 -27.90
C THR A 1017 7.81 11.30 -28.73
N ASP A 1018 6.67 10.64 -28.94
CA ASP A 1018 6.55 9.43 -29.73
C ASP A 1018 5.44 9.54 -30.78
N THR A 1019 5.25 8.49 -31.57
CA THR A 1019 4.23 8.42 -32.61
C THR A 1019 2.89 7.88 -32.10
N LEU A 1020 2.75 7.63 -30.78
CA LEU A 1020 1.53 7.03 -30.24
C LEU A 1020 0.39 8.04 -30.32
N GLY A 1021 -0.76 7.58 -30.79
CA GLY A 1021 -1.94 8.43 -30.96
C GLY A 1021 -1.95 9.31 -32.21
N LEU A 1022 -0.91 9.24 -33.05
CA LEU A 1022 -0.86 9.90 -34.36
C LEU A 1022 -1.21 8.90 -35.47
N LYS A 1023 -2.10 9.30 -36.39
CA LYS A 1023 -2.50 8.48 -37.52
C LYS A 1023 -2.58 9.32 -38.79
N LEU A 1024 -1.99 8.82 -39.86
CA LEU A 1024 -2.12 9.37 -41.21
C LEU A 1024 -2.67 8.26 -42.12
N PHE A 1025 -3.65 8.60 -42.94
CA PHE A 1025 -4.22 7.70 -43.93
C PHE A 1025 -4.28 8.37 -45.30
N LEU A 1026 -4.04 7.59 -46.35
CA LEU A 1026 -4.21 8.00 -47.73
C LEU A 1026 -5.18 7.05 -48.42
N LYS A 1027 -6.27 7.58 -48.94
CA LYS A 1027 -7.18 6.89 -49.85
C LYS A 1027 -6.66 7.09 -51.26
N ARG A 1028 -6.26 6.00 -51.93
CA ARG A 1028 -5.77 6.01 -53.31
C ARG A 1028 -6.93 5.88 -54.32
N PRO A 1029 -6.72 6.28 -55.59
CA PRO A 1029 -7.62 5.94 -56.69
C PRO A 1029 -7.78 4.42 -56.79
N CYS A 1030 -9.01 3.94 -57.03
CA CYS A 1030 -9.29 2.52 -57.22
C CYS A 1030 -10.38 2.33 -58.28
N GLU A 1031 -10.34 1.20 -58.99
CA GLU A 1031 -11.25 0.92 -60.12
C GLU A 1031 -12.69 0.59 -59.68
N THR A 1032 -12.86 0.01 -58.48
CA THR A 1032 -14.17 -0.37 -57.92
C THR A 1032 -14.41 0.31 -56.57
N ALA A 1033 -15.35 1.26 -56.52
CA ALA A 1033 -15.76 1.90 -55.28
C ALA A 1033 -16.46 0.92 -54.31
N PRO A 1034 -16.34 1.10 -52.98
CA PRO A 1034 -15.67 2.21 -52.30
C PRO A 1034 -14.17 1.97 -52.05
N CYS A 1035 -13.31 2.94 -52.43
CA CYS A 1035 -11.88 2.88 -52.06
C CYS A 1035 -11.73 3.07 -50.55
N SER A 1036 -10.89 2.24 -49.92
CA SER A 1036 -10.57 2.33 -48.49
C SER A 1036 -9.38 3.26 -48.22
N TYR A 1037 -9.34 3.83 -47.03
CA TYR A 1037 -8.17 4.53 -46.51
C TYR A 1037 -7.06 3.53 -46.16
N GLU A 1038 -5.85 3.76 -46.65
CA GLU A 1038 -4.65 3.01 -46.27
C GLU A 1038 -3.86 3.78 -45.22
N ARG A 1039 -3.46 3.12 -44.12
CA ARG A 1039 -2.65 3.77 -43.08
C ARG A 1039 -1.21 3.95 -43.55
N ILE A 1040 -0.68 5.15 -43.39
CA ILE A 1040 0.72 5.49 -43.66
C ILE A 1040 1.50 5.33 -42.35
N PHE A 1041 2.34 4.30 -42.29
CA PHE A 1041 3.14 4.00 -41.09
C PHE A 1041 4.45 4.80 -41.04
N PHE A 1042 4.85 5.18 -39.83
CA PHE A 1042 6.07 5.95 -39.55
C PHE A 1042 7.39 5.19 -39.86
N LYS A 1043 7.33 3.89 -40.15
CA LYS A 1043 8.49 3.07 -40.54
C LYS A 1043 8.78 3.12 -42.05
N ARG A 1044 7.87 3.66 -42.87
CA ARG A 1044 8.09 3.75 -44.31
C ARG A 1044 9.29 4.66 -44.59
N THR A 1045 10.06 4.33 -45.62
CA THR A 1045 11.25 5.09 -46.02
C THR A 1045 10.92 6.49 -46.54
N ASP A 1046 9.68 6.71 -46.99
CA ASP A 1046 9.15 8.01 -47.42
C ASP A 1046 8.50 8.81 -46.28
N VAL A 1047 8.62 8.36 -45.03
CA VAL A 1047 8.12 9.06 -43.84
C VAL A 1047 9.28 9.38 -42.91
N THR A 1048 9.34 10.63 -42.46
CA THR A 1048 10.23 11.08 -41.39
C THR A 1048 9.42 11.83 -40.35
N TRP A 1049 9.87 11.85 -39.11
CA TRP A 1049 9.19 12.59 -38.05
C TRP A 1049 10.18 13.13 -37.02
N SER A 1050 9.74 14.15 -36.29
CA SER A 1050 10.43 14.73 -35.15
C SER A 1050 9.47 14.91 -33.98
N ALA A 1051 9.92 14.52 -32.79
CA ALA A 1051 9.21 14.73 -31.53
C ALA A 1051 8.91 16.22 -31.29
N ALA A 1052 7.82 16.50 -30.56
CA ALA A 1052 7.58 17.84 -30.04
C ALA A 1052 8.63 18.22 -28.98
N ALA A 1053 8.95 19.50 -28.91
CA ALA A 1053 9.80 20.14 -27.93
C ALA A 1053 9.25 21.53 -27.60
N ALA A 1054 9.84 22.22 -26.62
CA ALA A 1054 9.36 23.52 -26.16
C ALA A 1054 9.25 24.59 -27.27
N ASP A 1055 10.08 24.50 -28.32
CA ASP A 1055 10.14 25.44 -29.44
C ASP A 1055 9.64 24.84 -30.77
N LYS A 1056 9.18 23.57 -30.78
CA LYS A 1056 8.87 22.84 -32.01
C LYS A 1056 7.67 21.92 -31.83
N PRO A 1057 6.63 22.00 -32.69
CA PRO A 1057 5.53 21.04 -32.67
C PRO A 1057 6.02 19.64 -33.07
N PHE A 1058 5.24 18.62 -32.76
CA PHE A 1058 5.47 17.31 -33.35
C PHE A 1058 5.26 17.44 -34.86
N GLN A 1059 6.21 16.98 -35.66
CA GLN A 1059 6.12 17.09 -37.12
C GLN A 1059 6.35 15.74 -37.79
N MET A 1060 5.47 15.39 -38.71
CA MET A 1060 5.58 14.24 -39.59
C MET A 1060 5.68 14.74 -41.03
N ASN A 1061 6.67 14.27 -41.78
CA ASN A 1061 6.78 14.50 -43.22
C ASN A 1061 6.54 13.18 -43.96
N PHE A 1062 5.59 13.16 -44.87
CA PHE A 1062 5.29 12.05 -45.77
C PHE A 1062 5.52 12.51 -47.21
N ASN A 1063 6.49 11.89 -47.89
CA ASN A 1063 6.97 12.28 -49.22
C ASN A 1063 6.77 11.14 -50.23
N PRO A 1064 5.51 10.73 -50.54
CA PRO A 1064 5.30 9.66 -51.51
C PRO A 1064 5.83 10.08 -52.88
N VAL A 1065 6.36 9.11 -53.62
CA VAL A 1065 6.85 9.29 -54.98
C VAL A 1065 5.95 8.56 -55.97
N ASP A 1066 5.87 9.10 -57.19
CA ASP A 1066 5.15 8.52 -58.33
C ASP A 1066 3.69 8.14 -58.02
N LEU A 1067 2.95 9.05 -57.38
CA LEU A 1067 1.50 8.88 -57.21
C LEU A 1067 0.83 8.77 -58.59
N VAL A 1068 0.01 7.71 -58.76
CA VAL A 1068 -0.74 7.47 -60.00
C VAL A 1068 -1.83 8.52 -60.20
N GLU A 1069 -2.31 8.67 -61.44
CA GLU A 1069 -3.40 9.58 -61.74
C GLU A 1069 -4.69 9.20 -61.00
N GLY A 1070 -5.35 10.19 -60.41
CA GLY A 1070 -6.69 10.03 -59.85
C GLY A 1070 -7.00 10.91 -58.64
N LYS A 1071 -8.12 10.61 -57.98
CA LYS A 1071 -8.59 11.29 -56.76
C LYS A 1071 -8.04 10.61 -55.51
N TYR A 1072 -7.42 11.40 -54.65
CA TYR A 1072 -6.90 11.00 -53.36
C TYR A 1072 -7.67 11.69 -52.24
N ALA A 1073 -7.74 11.05 -51.07
CA ALA A 1073 -8.14 11.71 -49.83
C ALA A 1073 -7.11 11.42 -48.74
N LEU A 1074 -6.65 12.46 -48.05
CA LEU A 1074 -5.76 12.35 -46.92
C LEU A 1074 -6.58 12.54 -45.64
N ARG A 1075 -6.40 11.64 -44.67
CA ARG A 1075 -6.98 11.76 -43.33
C ARG A 1075 -5.87 11.79 -42.29
N ALA A 1076 -5.93 12.73 -41.35
CA ALA A 1076 -4.98 12.83 -40.24
C ALA A 1076 -5.71 12.94 -38.89
N GLU A 1077 -5.15 12.27 -37.88
CA GLU A 1077 -5.61 12.28 -36.48
C GLU A 1077 -4.39 12.44 -35.56
N GLY A 1078 -4.56 13.21 -34.48
CA GLY A 1078 -3.54 13.31 -33.44
C GLY A 1078 -4.13 13.57 -32.06
N VAL A 1079 -3.48 13.02 -31.04
CA VAL A 1079 -3.76 13.28 -29.62
C VAL A 1079 -2.50 13.82 -28.94
N ASP A 1080 -2.68 14.79 -28.03
CA ASP A 1080 -1.59 15.32 -27.20
C ASP A 1080 -1.13 14.30 -26.16
N ALA A 1081 -0.05 14.60 -25.43
CA ALA A 1081 0.50 13.70 -24.43
C ALA A 1081 -0.44 13.42 -23.23
N SER A 1082 -1.43 14.28 -23.00
CA SER A 1082 -2.46 14.18 -21.96
C SER A 1082 -3.66 13.31 -22.39
N GLY A 1083 -3.77 13.03 -23.69
CA GLY A 1083 -4.82 12.23 -24.31
C GLY A 1083 -5.95 13.04 -24.95
N ASN A 1084 -5.87 14.36 -25.03
CA ASN A 1084 -6.88 15.18 -25.69
C ASN A 1084 -6.75 15.05 -27.22
N SER A 1085 -7.89 14.86 -27.89
CA SER A 1085 -7.95 14.73 -29.35
C SER A 1085 -7.91 16.10 -30.02
N SER A 1086 -7.16 16.22 -31.13
CA SER A 1086 -7.09 17.44 -31.96
C SER A 1086 -8.42 17.87 -32.62
N GLY A 1087 -9.46 17.06 -32.47
CA GLY A 1087 -10.84 17.37 -32.85
C GLY A 1087 -11.78 16.20 -32.61
N GLU A 1088 -13.09 16.46 -32.65
CA GLU A 1088 -14.12 15.41 -32.59
C GLU A 1088 -14.15 14.54 -33.86
N LYS A 1089 -13.72 15.10 -35.00
CA LYS A 1089 -13.63 14.42 -36.29
C LYS A 1089 -12.19 14.46 -36.81
N PRO A 1090 -11.73 13.41 -37.51
CA PRO A 1090 -10.44 13.43 -38.20
C PRO A 1090 -10.36 14.60 -39.20
N PHE A 1091 -9.16 15.17 -39.37
CA PHE A 1091 -8.90 16.08 -40.47
C PHE A 1091 -8.98 15.29 -41.79
N GLU A 1092 -9.72 15.79 -42.77
CA GLU A 1092 -9.80 15.18 -44.11
C GLU A 1092 -9.64 16.24 -45.21
N ILE A 1093 -8.88 15.91 -46.25
CA ILE A 1093 -8.73 16.73 -47.46
C ILE A 1093 -8.64 15.85 -48.71
N GLU A 1094 -9.44 16.15 -49.73
CA GLU A 1094 -9.34 15.51 -51.04
C GLU A 1094 -8.45 16.30 -51.98
N PHE A 1095 -7.66 15.62 -52.82
CA PHE A 1095 -6.83 16.23 -53.85
C PHE A 1095 -6.73 15.34 -55.09
N LYS A 1096 -6.24 15.90 -56.20
CA LYS A 1096 -6.10 15.19 -57.48
C LYS A 1096 -4.64 15.14 -57.91
N VAL A 1097 -4.22 13.99 -58.39
CA VAL A 1097 -2.94 13.82 -59.09
C VAL A 1097 -3.24 13.59 -60.56
N SER A 1098 -2.53 14.27 -61.46
CA SER A 1098 -2.72 14.17 -62.90
C SER A 1098 -1.39 13.94 -63.59
N THR A 1099 -1.34 13.00 -64.53
CA THR A 1099 -0.12 12.73 -65.31
C THR A 1099 0.01 13.61 -66.54
N THR A 1100 -1.12 14.12 -67.03
CA THR A 1100 -1.15 15.06 -68.16
C THR A 1100 -0.93 16.48 -67.67
N THR A 1101 0.16 17.12 -68.12
CA THR A 1101 0.39 18.53 -67.83
C THR A 1101 -0.61 19.40 -68.58
N ASN A 1102 -1.39 20.18 -67.84
CA ASN A 1102 -2.36 21.12 -68.39
C ASN A 1102 -2.43 22.36 -67.49
N ILE A 1103 -2.47 23.54 -68.11
CA ILE A 1103 -2.85 24.78 -67.43
C ILE A 1103 -4.24 25.16 -67.88
N GLN A 1104 -5.12 25.37 -66.91
CA GLN A 1104 -6.41 25.98 -67.12
C GLN A 1104 -6.45 27.32 -66.38
N LEU A 1105 -6.64 28.42 -67.11
CA LEU A 1105 -7.06 29.66 -66.46
C LEU A 1105 -8.47 29.46 -65.93
N LEU A 1106 -8.63 29.51 -64.61
CA LEU A 1106 -9.91 29.37 -63.94
C LEU A 1106 -10.73 30.65 -64.16
N SER A 1107 -10.12 31.80 -63.90
CA SER A 1107 -10.73 33.12 -64.14
C SER A 1107 -9.69 34.24 -64.08
N ALA A 1108 -10.00 35.35 -64.76
CA ALA A 1108 -9.43 36.65 -64.44
C ALA A 1108 -10.54 37.43 -63.71
N TYR A 1109 -10.35 37.71 -62.43
CA TYR A 1109 -11.37 38.30 -61.57
C TYR A 1109 -10.81 39.41 -60.67
N PRO A 1110 -11.62 40.39 -60.24
CA PRO A 1110 -12.91 40.73 -60.85
C PRO A 1110 -12.73 41.20 -62.30
N ASN A 1111 -13.74 41.00 -63.14
CA ASN A 1111 -13.73 41.47 -64.53
C ASN A 1111 -15.18 41.76 -65.00
N PRO A 1112 -15.62 43.03 -65.06
CA PRO A 1112 -14.82 44.26 -64.98
C PRO A 1112 -14.13 44.49 -63.63
N SER A 1113 -12.98 45.18 -63.61
CA SER A 1113 -12.25 45.62 -62.40
C SER A 1113 -12.04 47.13 -62.39
N THR A 1114 -11.96 47.73 -61.20
CA THR A 1114 -11.60 49.14 -60.97
C THR A 1114 -10.13 49.35 -60.61
N ALA A 1115 -9.37 48.29 -60.31
CA ALA A 1115 -7.99 48.40 -59.85
C ALA A 1115 -7.13 47.23 -60.34
N GLU A 1116 -7.35 46.05 -59.79
CA GLU A 1116 -6.51 44.87 -60.00
C GLU A 1116 -7.29 43.71 -60.62
N PHE A 1117 -6.59 42.88 -61.39
CA PHE A 1117 -7.09 41.62 -61.89
C PHE A 1117 -6.25 40.48 -61.33
N TYR A 1118 -6.92 39.52 -60.68
CA TYR A 1118 -6.38 38.26 -60.22
C TYR A 1118 -6.59 37.22 -61.31
N PHE A 1119 -5.48 36.76 -61.87
CA PHE A 1119 -5.46 35.63 -62.79
C PHE A 1119 -5.26 34.37 -61.96
N SER A 1120 -6.35 33.68 -61.65
CA SER A 1120 -6.29 32.37 -61.02
C SER A 1120 -6.22 31.29 -62.09
N PHE A 1121 -5.15 30.50 -62.07
CA PHE A 1121 -4.95 29.41 -63.00
C PHE A 1121 -4.54 28.15 -62.23
N GLN A 1122 -5.02 27.01 -62.72
CA GLN A 1122 -4.72 25.71 -62.15
C GLN A 1122 -3.72 25.00 -63.05
N VAL A 1123 -2.62 24.57 -62.46
CA VAL A 1123 -1.61 23.75 -63.11
C VAL A 1123 -1.82 22.32 -62.64
N SER A 1124 -2.03 21.40 -63.57
CA SER A 1124 -2.07 19.96 -63.34
C SER A 1124 -0.92 19.31 -64.10
N GLY A 1125 -0.46 18.13 -63.68
CA GLY A 1125 0.65 17.42 -64.33
C GLY A 1125 1.74 16.98 -63.38
N VAL A 1126 2.82 16.43 -63.96
CA VAL A 1126 4.01 15.94 -63.24
C VAL A 1126 5.16 16.94 -63.20
N GLU A 1127 5.14 17.93 -64.10
CA GLU A 1127 6.16 18.97 -64.19
C GLU A 1127 5.51 20.35 -64.33
N LEU A 1128 6.16 21.35 -63.77
CA LEU A 1128 5.77 22.74 -64.00
C LEU A 1128 6.05 23.10 -65.46
N PRO A 1129 5.22 23.96 -66.07
CA PRO A 1129 5.44 24.47 -67.42
C PRO A 1129 6.85 25.03 -67.62
N SER A 1130 7.45 24.70 -68.76
CA SER A 1130 8.79 25.17 -69.15
C SER A 1130 8.77 26.65 -69.50
N GLU A 1131 7.66 27.13 -70.07
CA GLU A 1131 7.42 28.55 -70.33
C GLU A 1131 6.04 28.95 -69.84
N PHE A 1132 5.97 30.11 -69.18
CA PHE A 1132 4.75 30.79 -68.82
C PHE A 1132 4.90 32.25 -69.23
N LEU A 1133 3.97 32.73 -70.03
CA LEU A 1133 3.96 34.10 -70.52
C LEU A 1133 2.53 34.62 -70.56
N LEU A 1134 2.17 35.45 -69.58
CA LEU A 1134 0.93 36.22 -69.62
C LEU A 1134 1.21 37.61 -70.16
N GLN A 1135 0.66 37.92 -71.31
CA GLN A 1135 0.78 39.21 -71.97
C GLN A 1135 -0.55 39.94 -71.97
N ILE A 1136 -0.50 41.25 -71.80
CA ILE A 1136 -1.67 42.12 -71.79
C ILE A 1136 -1.48 43.14 -72.90
N TYR A 1137 -2.49 43.29 -73.75
CA TYR A 1137 -2.47 44.08 -74.97
C TYR A 1137 -3.59 45.12 -74.95
N ALA A 1138 -3.33 46.26 -75.58
CA ALA A 1138 -4.37 47.19 -76.01
C ALA A 1138 -5.15 46.64 -77.22
N LEU A 1139 -6.34 47.20 -77.51
CA LEU A 1139 -7.18 46.76 -78.65
C LEU A 1139 -6.51 46.97 -80.01
N ASP A 1140 -5.57 47.89 -80.11
CA ASP A 1140 -4.77 48.16 -81.31
C ASP A 1140 -3.63 47.14 -81.52
N GLY A 1141 -3.45 46.19 -80.61
CA GLY A 1141 -2.42 45.14 -80.66
C GLY A 1141 -1.09 45.51 -79.99
N ARG A 1142 -0.96 46.70 -79.38
CA ARG A 1142 0.25 47.08 -78.64
C ARG A 1142 0.37 46.29 -77.33
N LEU A 1143 1.52 45.65 -77.11
CA LEU A 1143 1.86 44.97 -75.85
C LEU A 1143 2.03 46.02 -74.73
N LEU A 1144 1.31 45.82 -73.62
CA LEU A 1144 1.29 46.73 -72.48
C LEU A 1144 2.10 46.20 -71.31
N LYS A 1145 1.90 44.93 -70.97
CA LYS A 1145 2.58 44.27 -69.86
C LYS A 1145 2.82 42.82 -70.21
N GLU A 1146 3.92 42.28 -69.76
CA GLU A 1146 4.19 40.85 -69.79
C GLU A 1146 4.59 40.36 -68.40
N TYR A 1147 4.18 39.13 -68.11
CA TYR A 1147 4.51 38.40 -66.91
C TYR A 1147 5.05 37.04 -67.31
N THR A 1148 6.20 36.73 -66.75
CA THR A 1148 6.89 35.45 -66.92
C THR A 1148 6.65 34.56 -65.71
N ARG A 1149 7.23 33.37 -65.72
CA ARG A 1149 7.17 32.43 -64.60
C ARG A 1149 7.66 33.05 -63.28
N ASP A 1150 8.69 33.90 -63.32
CA ASP A 1150 9.32 34.48 -62.13
C ASP A 1150 8.43 35.53 -61.44
N ASP A 1151 7.40 36.02 -62.15
CA ASP A 1151 6.41 36.95 -61.61
C ASP A 1151 5.30 36.24 -60.80
N VAL A 1152 5.25 34.91 -60.82
CA VAL A 1152 4.35 34.12 -59.97
C VAL A 1152 5.08 33.79 -58.67
N SER A 1153 4.64 34.39 -57.55
CA SER A 1153 5.28 34.27 -56.23
C SER A 1153 5.59 32.84 -55.79
N ARG A 1154 4.74 31.87 -56.17
CA ARG A 1154 4.97 30.45 -55.93
C ARG A 1154 4.32 29.60 -57.02
N PHE A 1155 5.06 29.33 -58.09
CA PHE A 1155 4.58 28.49 -59.20
C PHE A 1155 4.60 27.00 -58.81
N ILE A 1156 3.42 26.40 -58.65
CA ILE A 1156 3.21 25.04 -58.11
C ILE A 1156 2.24 24.21 -58.96
N ILE A 1157 2.26 22.89 -58.80
CA ILE A 1157 1.19 22.02 -59.27
C ILE A 1157 -0.01 22.23 -58.33
N GLY A 1158 -1.12 22.71 -58.88
CA GLY A 1158 -2.30 23.16 -58.15
C GLY A 1158 -2.80 24.53 -58.59
N THR A 1159 -3.61 25.15 -57.74
CA THR A 1159 -4.11 26.50 -57.97
C THR A 1159 -3.04 27.54 -57.68
N ASN A 1160 -2.78 28.40 -58.66
CA ASN A 1160 -1.85 29.52 -58.61
C ASN A 1160 -2.61 30.81 -58.88
N GLU A 1161 -2.02 31.94 -58.49
CA GLU A 1161 -2.60 33.27 -58.70
C GLU A 1161 -1.51 34.28 -59.09
N LEU A 1162 -1.82 35.13 -60.06
CA LEU A 1162 -0.99 36.25 -60.48
C LEU A 1162 -1.83 37.53 -60.53
N ILE A 1163 -1.25 38.66 -60.15
CA ILE A 1163 -1.96 39.93 -60.03
C ILE A 1163 -1.44 40.92 -61.09
N TRP A 1164 -2.35 41.48 -61.89
CA TRP A 1164 -2.08 42.68 -62.68
C TRP A 1164 -2.77 43.88 -62.06
N ASN A 1165 -2.01 44.93 -61.81
CA ASN A 1165 -2.47 46.16 -61.15
C ASN A 1165 -3.02 47.22 -62.11
N GLY A 1166 -3.29 46.87 -63.38
CA GLY A 1166 -3.84 47.81 -64.36
C GLY A 1166 -2.82 48.81 -64.94
N ASN A 1167 -1.51 48.57 -64.78
CA ASN A 1167 -0.44 49.44 -65.29
C ASN A 1167 0.32 48.78 -66.46
N ASP A 1168 0.93 49.60 -67.31
CA ASP A 1168 1.82 49.11 -68.38
C ASP A 1168 3.24 48.76 -67.87
N ALA A 1169 4.13 48.39 -68.79
CA ALA A 1169 5.51 48.03 -68.52
C ALA A 1169 6.33 49.17 -67.90
N SER A 1170 5.99 50.44 -68.18
CA SER A 1170 6.63 51.62 -67.60
C SER A 1170 6.11 51.97 -66.20
N GLY A 1171 5.07 51.26 -65.74
CA GLY A 1171 4.37 51.55 -64.49
C GLY A 1171 3.28 52.61 -64.65
N SER A 1172 3.01 53.07 -65.87
CA SER A 1172 1.96 54.06 -66.16
C SER A 1172 0.59 53.40 -66.11
N GLU A 1173 -0.39 54.11 -65.56
CA GLU A 1173 -1.75 53.63 -65.38
C GLU A 1173 -2.50 53.53 -66.72
N MET A 1174 -3.19 52.42 -66.95
CA MET A 1174 -3.98 52.23 -68.16
C MET A 1174 -5.37 52.89 -68.03
N PRO A 1175 -5.88 53.58 -69.07
CA PRO A 1175 -7.20 54.20 -69.06
C PRO A 1175 -8.34 53.19 -69.00
N ASN A 1176 -9.56 53.66 -68.73
CA ASN A 1176 -10.76 52.83 -68.83
C ASN A 1176 -10.92 52.27 -70.25
N GLY A 1177 -11.16 50.97 -70.35
CA GLY A 1177 -11.23 50.32 -71.64
C GLY A 1177 -11.20 48.80 -71.56
N VAL A 1178 -11.34 48.20 -72.74
CA VAL A 1178 -11.19 46.76 -72.91
C VAL A 1178 -9.74 46.47 -73.28
N TYR A 1179 -9.12 45.57 -72.53
CA TYR A 1179 -7.79 45.03 -72.81
C TYR A 1179 -7.91 43.57 -73.20
N VAL A 1180 -6.93 43.06 -73.94
CA VAL A 1180 -6.89 41.65 -74.31
C VAL A 1180 -5.70 41.04 -73.62
N TYR A 1181 -5.91 40.00 -72.82
CA TYR A 1181 -4.79 39.19 -72.35
C TYR A 1181 -4.59 38.00 -73.29
N ARG A 1182 -3.34 37.57 -73.39
CA ARG A 1182 -2.92 36.31 -74.00
C ARG A 1182 -2.03 35.61 -73.00
N LEU A 1183 -2.52 34.51 -72.45
CA LEU A 1183 -1.74 33.57 -71.69
C LEU A 1183 -1.18 32.54 -72.66
N ASN A 1184 0.13 32.49 -72.81
CA ASN A 1184 0.83 31.42 -73.52
C ASN A 1184 1.61 30.59 -72.51
N VAL A 1185 1.42 29.28 -72.59
CA VAL A 1185 2.06 28.30 -71.73
C VAL A 1185 2.63 27.22 -72.61
N ILE A 1186 3.90 26.86 -72.40
CA ILE A 1186 4.49 25.67 -73.00
C ILE A 1186 4.74 24.64 -71.90
N ALA A 1187 4.14 23.47 -72.07
CA ALA A 1187 4.36 22.31 -71.22
C ALA A 1187 4.45 21.04 -72.09
N ASN A 1188 5.46 20.19 -71.83
CA ASN A 1188 5.72 18.97 -72.62
C ASN A 1188 5.75 19.20 -74.14
N GLY A 1189 6.34 20.31 -74.59
CA GLY A 1189 6.43 20.68 -76.01
C GLY A 1189 5.10 21.08 -76.67
N LYS A 1190 3.99 21.16 -75.92
CA LYS A 1190 2.70 21.66 -76.40
C LYS A 1190 2.48 23.08 -75.90
N SER A 1191 2.19 24.00 -76.82
CA SER A 1191 1.78 25.37 -76.49
C SER A 1191 0.26 25.42 -76.32
N VAL A 1192 -0.19 25.92 -75.17
CA VAL A 1192 -1.57 26.29 -74.90
C VAL A 1192 -1.63 27.81 -74.87
N THR A 1193 -2.37 28.39 -75.80
CA THR A 1193 -2.63 29.84 -75.83
C THR A 1193 -4.09 30.08 -75.48
N GLN A 1194 -4.33 30.85 -74.43
CA GLN A 1194 -5.65 31.31 -74.05
C GLN A 1194 -5.71 32.83 -74.13
N THR A 1195 -6.74 33.35 -74.79
CA THR A 1195 -6.98 34.80 -74.87
C THR A 1195 -8.30 35.14 -74.23
N GLY A 1196 -8.36 36.29 -73.57
CA GLY A 1196 -9.62 36.82 -73.05
C GLY A 1196 -9.59 38.33 -72.99
N ARG A 1197 -10.72 38.91 -72.62
CA ARG A 1197 -10.88 40.36 -72.48
C ARG A 1197 -10.88 40.72 -71.01
N LEU A 1198 -10.23 41.82 -70.66
CA LEU A 1198 -10.30 42.48 -69.36
C LEU A 1198 -11.02 43.80 -69.58
N VAL A 1199 -11.97 44.13 -68.71
CA VAL A 1199 -12.63 45.43 -68.73
C VAL A 1199 -12.15 46.20 -67.52
N LEU A 1200 -11.27 47.18 -67.74
CA LEU A 1200 -10.87 48.12 -66.71
C LEU A 1200 -11.88 49.28 -66.74
N ALA A 1201 -12.67 49.40 -65.69
CA ALA A 1201 -13.72 50.40 -65.55
C ALA A 1201 -13.54 51.09 -64.19
N LYS A 1202 -12.55 51.98 -64.13
CA LYS A 1202 -12.26 52.83 -62.97
C LYS A 1202 -13.33 53.88 -62.76
#